data_AF-A0A397PFG2-F1
#
_entry.id   AF-A0A397PFG2-F1
#
_cell.length_a   1.000
_cell.length_b   1.000
_cell.length_c   1.000
_cell.angle_alpha   90.00
_cell.angle_beta   90.00
_cell.angle_gamma   90.00
#
_symmetry.space_group_name_H-M   'P 1'
#
loop_
_entity.id
_entity.type
_entity.pdbx_description
1 polymer ?
#
loop_
_entity_poly.entity_id
_entity_poly.type
_entity_poly.pdbx_seq_one_letter_code
_entity_poly.pdbx_strand_id
1 'polypeptide(L)'
;MKTLGKGNQDVFAYMAKLFADEIETFHRDVDKRATRADKDEKSENLRFDYGSKTHDSRDDHDNNAYDKIGRWDSLPHWQPQKPDFDKPDFHKPPFHIPGWPFDDPDDKPDKDPDTPPDQSGDPHEALRDLEMRSMDGSGNNDAYENWGAADSQFLRLTKAYYEYHGDSTEPLEPRTNYRALSNDVIKQDAPIENSFGVNDLFTFFGQFIDHDIDIAAEGTEEGPYIIAPEDEPNPNFVGAKLGIESSTKVDGTGSDASNPPQHANGITSFVDASSVYGSDQATLASLRDTDKPWLLATSAGGDLLPIGDSPRDQFQAGDVRAGENSALTSMHTIWVKEHNRIAEELRTKFPDWSADDIFDATKIKVEALMQHIVFDEWLPLLVGAENIPEYGGYDPTINAGISHEFATAAFRLGHSLLSSQVLRTRENGDSAGDLALSQMFFNAAILKDAGSVDTLVRGIAEQTAQEIDQHLVEDVRSLLFPSPGGVQVRDLSVLNHLRGLDHGLGTLNEVRDELGLGKHQSFLDLTGGNRDLADALAGHYDTVDDVDLWIGGLIEEPVEGSQLGESFQTIVVDQFVRLRDGDSYYFEKRLADNPLLLDEIKQTSFSEIIKRNTDIAYLQDDAFIAHDRIGGDDHDDFLVGTSSHDLVIGFEGNDRLMGRQGDDDIYGSEGHDRMYGGLGDDLMNGGHGNDVMFGGFGSDTFVFEQGSGHDKVIGFGRHDKLDLSDYGFSSVDEVKTASTHKRGGTTIELSENGDKVELVGVKLWRLDEDNFILDQDSDGLYV
;
A
#
# COMPACT_ATOMS: atom_id res chain seq x y z
N MET A 1 -19.43 31.18 -8.50
CA MET A 1 -19.46 32.61 -8.10
C MET A 1 -20.84 33.14 -7.64
N LYS A 2 -21.92 33.09 -8.45
CA LYS A 2 -23.22 33.72 -8.09
C LYS A 2 -24.00 33.04 -6.94
N THR A 3 -23.56 31.87 -6.49
CA THR A 3 -24.17 31.05 -5.43
C THR A 3 -23.47 31.19 -4.06
N LEU A 4 -22.32 31.87 -3.99
CA LEU A 4 -21.53 32.00 -2.76
C LEU A 4 -21.95 33.24 -1.94
N GLY A 5 -21.93 33.11 -0.62
CA GLY A 5 -22.14 34.22 0.31
C GLY A 5 -21.07 35.32 0.15
N LYS A 6 -21.44 36.57 0.48
CA LYS A 6 -20.64 37.77 0.19
C LYS A 6 -19.19 37.73 0.73
N GLY A 7 -18.96 37.08 1.88
CA GLY A 7 -17.60 36.88 2.43
C GLY A 7 -16.73 35.97 1.56
N ASN A 8 -17.28 34.88 1.05
CA ASN A 8 -16.56 33.96 0.15
C ASN A 8 -16.34 34.57 -1.23
N GLN A 9 -17.21 35.50 -1.67
CA GLN A 9 -16.98 36.27 -2.90
C GLN A 9 -15.82 37.26 -2.77
N ASP A 10 -15.62 37.87 -1.60
CA ASP A 10 -14.51 38.79 -1.35
C ASP A 10 -13.17 38.03 -1.21
N VAL A 11 -13.16 36.83 -0.61
CA VAL A 11 -12.00 35.93 -0.59
C VAL A 11 -11.66 35.44 -1.99
N PHE A 12 -12.65 34.94 -2.76
CA PHE A 12 -12.43 34.57 -4.17
C PHE A 12 -11.98 35.75 -5.03
N ALA A 13 -12.45 36.98 -4.78
CA ALA A 13 -12.01 38.17 -5.51
C ALA A 13 -10.63 38.67 -5.08
N TYR A 14 -10.20 38.39 -3.84
CA TYR A 14 -8.84 38.64 -3.36
C TYR A 14 -7.86 37.60 -3.94
N MET A 15 -8.25 36.33 -3.96
CA MET A 15 -7.48 35.22 -4.55
C MET A 15 -7.43 35.32 -6.07
N ALA A 16 -8.55 35.57 -6.75
CA ALA A 16 -8.55 35.89 -8.18
C ALA A 16 -7.81 37.18 -8.52
N LYS A 17 -7.33 37.95 -7.54
CA LYS A 17 -6.50 39.14 -7.77
C LYS A 17 -5.03 38.89 -7.43
N LEU A 18 -4.75 38.06 -6.42
CA LEU A 18 -3.43 37.45 -6.19
C LEU A 18 -3.01 36.62 -7.41
N PHE A 19 -3.87 35.70 -7.85
CA PHE A 19 -3.59 34.79 -8.94
C PHE A 19 -3.88 35.33 -10.35
N ALA A 20 -4.76 36.33 -10.56
CA ALA A 20 -4.96 36.87 -11.93
C ALA A 20 -3.83 37.78 -12.41
N ASP A 21 -3.19 38.54 -11.51
CA ASP A 21 -1.96 39.27 -11.85
C ASP A 21 -0.83 38.26 -12.18
N GLU A 22 -0.88 37.05 -11.61
CA GLU A 22 0.06 35.95 -11.83
C GLU A 22 -0.24 35.13 -13.10
N ILE A 23 -1.51 34.90 -13.47
CA ILE A 23 -1.92 34.33 -14.77
C ILE A 23 -1.57 35.29 -15.93
N GLU A 24 -1.68 36.61 -15.74
CA GLU A 24 -1.17 37.59 -16.71
C GLU A 24 0.36 37.59 -16.80
N THR A 25 1.06 37.25 -15.71
CA THR A 25 2.52 37.09 -15.69
C THR A 25 2.94 35.78 -16.37
N PHE A 26 2.19 34.70 -16.17
CA PHE A 26 2.30 33.42 -16.89
C PHE A 26 2.20 33.60 -18.40
N HIS A 27 1.18 34.31 -18.90
CA HIS A 27 1.09 34.61 -20.33
C HIS A 27 2.29 35.44 -20.83
N ARG A 28 2.79 36.41 -20.04
CA ARG A 28 3.96 37.21 -20.41
C ARG A 28 5.28 36.46 -20.38
N ASP A 29 5.49 35.55 -19.44
CA ASP A 29 6.77 34.83 -19.30
C ASP A 29 6.84 33.62 -20.24
N VAL A 30 5.71 32.98 -20.55
CA VAL A 30 5.60 32.03 -21.68
C VAL A 30 5.88 32.76 -23.01
N ASP A 31 5.32 33.95 -23.23
CA ASP A 31 5.61 34.77 -24.43
C ASP A 31 7.09 35.23 -24.50
N LYS A 32 7.72 35.51 -23.35
CA LYS A 32 9.16 35.88 -23.28
C LYS A 32 10.09 34.69 -23.50
N ARG A 33 9.77 33.51 -22.98
CA ARG A 33 10.55 32.27 -23.21
C ARG A 33 10.42 31.82 -24.67
N ALA A 34 9.23 31.89 -25.26
CA ALA A 34 9.01 31.65 -26.68
C ALA A 34 9.82 32.62 -27.58
N THR A 35 9.89 33.90 -27.22
CA THR A 35 10.68 34.91 -27.98
C THR A 35 12.19 34.89 -27.70
N ARG A 36 12.66 34.16 -26.67
CA ARG A 36 14.08 33.95 -26.37
C ARG A 36 14.62 32.71 -27.08
N ALA A 37 13.84 31.61 -27.10
CA ALA A 37 14.14 30.42 -27.91
C ALA A 37 14.27 30.75 -29.41
N ASP A 38 13.40 31.61 -29.94
CA ASP A 38 13.42 32.08 -31.35
C ASP A 38 14.62 33.00 -31.70
N LYS A 39 15.34 33.50 -30.68
CA LYS A 39 16.54 34.34 -30.85
C LYS A 39 17.83 33.53 -30.70
N ASP A 40 17.85 32.54 -29.82
CA ASP A 40 19.02 31.69 -29.59
C ASP A 40 19.20 30.66 -30.74
N GLU A 41 18.10 30.22 -31.38
CA GLU A 41 18.14 29.36 -32.57
C GLU A 41 18.69 30.08 -33.83
N LYS A 42 18.79 31.41 -33.81
CA LYS A 42 19.41 32.20 -34.90
C LYS A 42 20.90 32.51 -34.67
N SER A 43 21.50 32.09 -33.57
CA SER A 43 22.91 32.42 -33.25
C SER A 43 23.92 31.28 -33.29
N GLU A 44 23.53 30.01 -33.44
CA GLU A 44 24.51 28.92 -33.51
C GLU A 44 24.54 28.16 -34.84
N ASN A 45 25.46 28.59 -35.70
CA ASN A 45 26.03 27.75 -36.76
C ASN A 45 26.85 26.62 -36.11
N LEU A 46 26.29 25.41 -35.95
CA LEU A 46 27.11 24.20 -35.83
C LEU A 46 26.50 23.04 -36.63
N ARG A 47 27.25 22.66 -37.66
CA ARG A 47 27.06 21.49 -38.51
C ARG A 47 27.02 20.22 -37.67
N PHE A 48 25.99 19.40 -37.84
CA PHE A 48 26.15 17.95 -37.78
C PHE A 48 25.49 17.29 -39.00
N ASP A 49 26.31 16.47 -39.64
CA ASP A 49 26.10 15.76 -40.89
C ASP A 49 25.64 14.33 -40.55
N TYR A 50 24.46 13.94 -41.02
CA TYR A 50 24.11 12.52 -41.15
C TYR A 50 23.37 12.30 -42.48
N GLY A 51 24.14 11.90 -43.50
CA GLY A 51 23.95 10.57 -44.10
C GLY A 51 22.62 10.28 -44.78
N SER A 52 22.48 10.79 -46.01
CA SER A 52 21.48 10.42 -47.01
C SER A 52 21.30 8.91 -47.24
N LYS A 53 20.04 8.46 -47.37
CA LYS A 53 19.60 7.59 -48.49
C LYS A 53 18.19 7.96 -48.94
N THR A 54 18.09 8.08 -50.26
CA THR A 54 17.05 8.70 -51.08
C THR A 54 15.97 7.72 -51.53
N HIS A 55 14.71 8.13 -51.52
CA HIS A 55 13.81 7.94 -52.68
C HIS A 55 12.79 9.09 -52.80
N ASP A 56 12.56 9.46 -54.05
CA ASP A 56 12.06 10.74 -54.57
C ASP A 56 10.66 10.56 -55.17
N SER A 57 9.75 11.50 -54.88
CA SER A 57 8.83 12.18 -55.83
C SER A 57 7.79 12.97 -55.02
N ARG A 58 7.95 14.29 -54.85
CA ARG A 58 7.45 15.38 -55.70
C ARG A 58 5.92 15.44 -55.83
N ASP A 59 5.30 16.43 -55.18
CA ASP A 59 4.83 17.63 -55.88
C ASP A 59 4.54 18.80 -54.93
N ASP A 60 4.94 19.99 -55.37
CA ASP A 60 4.88 21.31 -54.74
C ASP A 60 3.44 21.83 -54.54
N HIS A 61 3.17 22.55 -53.45
CA HIS A 61 2.95 24.01 -53.45
C HIS A 61 2.36 24.57 -52.13
N ASP A 62 2.96 25.70 -51.73
CA ASP A 62 2.42 26.85 -51.00
C ASP A 62 2.55 26.97 -49.47
N ASN A 63 3.36 28.00 -49.13
CA ASN A 63 3.66 28.61 -47.85
C ASN A 63 2.48 29.37 -47.21
N ASN A 64 2.69 29.68 -45.92
CA ASN A 64 2.00 30.66 -45.05
C ASN A 64 0.76 30.18 -44.28
N ALA A 65 1.01 29.57 -43.12
CA ALA A 65 0.07 29.49 -42.01
C ALA A 65 0.44 30.53 -40.93
N TYR A 66 0.09 31.79 -41.16
CA TYR A 66 -0.08 32.84 -40.14
C TYR A 66 -1.11 33.83 -40.67
N ASP A 67 -2.38 33.43 -40.61
CA ASP A 67 -3.57 34.27 -40.43
C ASP A 67 -4.82 33.45 -40.77
N LYS A 68 -5.59 33.08 -39.73
CA LYS A 68 -7.06 32.90 -39.69
C LYS A 68 -7.45 31.96 -38.54
N ILE A 69 -7.48 32.48 -37.31
CA ILE A 69 -8.41 31.94 -36.30
C ILE A 69 -9.72 32.68 -36.50
N GLY A 70 -10.59 32.08 -37.31
CA GLY A 70 -11.96 32.51 -37.51
C GLY A 70 -12.86 31.94 -36.42
N ARG A 71 -13.64 32.85 -35.82
CA ARG A 71 -14.99 32.70 -35.25
C ARG A 71 -15.50 31.26 -35.04
N TRP A 72 -15.70 30.94 -33.76
CA TRP A 72 -16.52 29.83 -33.30
C TRP A 72 -18.01 30.20 -33.38
N ASP A 73 -18.68 29.78 -34.45
CA ASP A 73 -20.14 29.72 -34.57
C ASP A 73 -20.49 28.43 -35.33
N SER A 74 -20.66 27.30 -34.62
CA SER A 74 -21.66 26.25 -34.93
C SER A 74 -21.36 24.93 -34.21
N LEU A 75 -22.04 24.69 -33.09
CA LEU A 75 -22.46 23.35 -32.64
C LEU A 75 -23.92 23.44 -32.11
N PRO A 76 -24.71 22.36 -32.22
CA PRO A 76 -26.17 22.41 -32.34
C PRO A 76 -26.92 22.71 -31.03
N HIS A 77 -28.09 23.31 -31.22
CA HIS A 77 -29.01 23.81 -30.21
C HIS A 77 -29.49 22.74 -29.20
N TRP A 78 -28.99 22.81 -27.96
CA TRP A 78 -29.63 22.21 -26.79
C TRP A 78 -30.57 23.25 -26.17
N GLN A 79 -31.87 22.93 -26.07
CA GLN A 79 -32.84 23.80 -25.40
C GLN A 79 -32.84 23.54 -23.90
N PRO A 80 -32.76 24.58 -23.03
CA PRO A 80 -32.81 24.39 -21.59
C PRO A 80 -34.27 24.16 -21.15
N GLN A 81 -34.56 22.97 -20.63
CA GLN A 81 -35.74 22.77 -19.79
C GLN A 81 -35.47 23.34 -18.39
N LYS A 82 -36.45 24.10 -17.88
CA LYS A 82 -36.43 24.69 -16.53
C LYS A 82 -36.55 23.57 -15.48
N PRO A 83 -35.85 23.66 -14.33
CA PRO A 83 -36.12 22.78 -13.21
C PRO A 83 -37.44 23.16 -12.55
N ASP A 84 -38.34 22.19 -12.47
CA ASP A 84 -39.57 22.24 -11.68
C ASP A 84 -39.23 21.83 -10.24
N PHE A 85 -39.43 22.73 -9.30
CA PHE A 85 -39.31 22.46 -7.87
C PHE A 85 -40.65 21.92 -7.39
N ASP A 86 -40.76 20.61 -7.24
CA ASP A 86 -41.71 19.98 -6.32
C ASP A 86 -41.16 18.62 -5.86
N LYS A 87 -40.71 18.57 -4.60
CA LYS A 87 -40.48 17.34 -3.84
C LYS A 87 -41.84 16.76 -3.40
N PRO A 88 -41.90 15.45 -3.08
CA PRO A 88 -41.76 15.11 -1.66
C PRO A 88 -40.86 13.90 -1.36
N ASP A 89 -40.07 14.08 -0.30
CA ASP A 89 -39.65 13.14 0.75
C ASP A 89 -39.17 11.72 0.40
N PHE A 90 -37.85 11.55 0.54
CA PHE A 90 -37.26 10.28 0.98
C PHE A 90 -37.43 10.15 2.50
N HIS A 91 -38.05 9.04 2.89
CA HIS A 91 -38.21 8.59 4.27
C HIS A 91 -36.85 8.32 4.91
N LYS A 92 -36.62 8.99 6.05
CA LYS A 92 -35.68 8.57 7.09
C LYS A 92 -36.23 7.34 7.83
N PRO A 93 -35.40 6.36 8.23
CA PRO A 93 -35.78 5.46 9.31
C PRO A 93 -35.77 6.23 10.65
N PRO A 94 -36.70 5.96 11.58
CA PRO A 94 -36.73 6.63 12.87
C PRO A 94 -35.77 5.94 13.86
N PHE A 95 -34.66 6.61 14.18
CA PHE A 95 -33.95 6.34 15.43
C PHE A 95 -34.81 6.84 16.60
N HIS A 96 -35.29 5.90 17.40
CA HIS A 96 -35.92 6.14 18.69
C HIS A 96 -34.85 5.90 19.76
N ILE A 97 -34.41 6.97 20.42
CA ILE A 97 -33.66 6.91 21.68
C ILE A 97 -34.70 6.87 22.80
N PRO A 98 -34.83 5.78 23.58
CA PRO A 98 -35.69 5.78 24.76
C PRO A 98 -35.03 6.59 25.87
N GLY A 99 -35.77 7.57 26.38
CA GLY A 99 -35.31 8.55 27.35
C GLY A 99 -34.84 7.99 28.69
N TRP A 100 -33.77 8.59 29.19
CA TRP A 100 -33.36 8.55 30.59
C TRP A 100 -34.13 9.63 31.37
N PRO A 101 -34.80 9.31 32.48
CA PRO A 101 -35.32 10.32 33.38
C PRO A 101 -34.22 10.76 34.37
N PHE A 102 -34.02 12.07 34.45
CA PHE A 102 -33.42 12.73 35.61
C PHE A 102 -34.38 12.63 36.81
N ASP A 103 -33.90 12.10 37.94
CA ASP A 103 -34.38 12.41 39.29
C ASP A 103 -33.15 12.48 40.22
N ASP A 104 -33.07 13.56 41.00
CA ASP A 104 -32.02 13.95 41.97
C ASP A 104 -32.40 13.48 43.41
N PRO A 105 -31.56 13.63 44.45
CA PRO A 105 -30.69 12.62 45.07
C PRO A 105 -31.12 12.23 46.51
N ASP A 106 -30.62 11.12 47.06
CA ASP A 106 -30.18 10.99 48.48
C ASP A 106 -29.91 9.52 48.88
N ASP A 107 -28.86 9.35 49.70
CA ASP A 107 -28.43 8.18 50.49
C ASP A 107 -27.56 7.05 49.84
N LYS A 108 -26.25 7.35 49.75
CA LYS A 108 -25.05 6.58 50.20
C LYS A 108 -25.16 5.06 50.51
N PRO A 109 -24.13 4.22 50.22
CA PRO A 109 -22.77 4.45 50.72
C PRO A 109 -21.58 4.18 49.77
N ASP A 110 -20.52 4.95 50.03
CA ASP A 110 -19.18 4.96 49.46
C ASP A 110 -18.59 3.56 49.12
N LYS A 111 -18.41 3.32 47.83
CA LYS A 111 -17.26 2.61 47.27
C LYS A 111 -16.95 3.24 45.91
N ASP A 112 -15.93 4.07 45.91
CA ASP A 112 -15.33 4.68 44.72
C ASP A 112 -14.54 3.59 43.96
N PRO A 113 -14.86 3.29 42.68
CA PRO A 113 -13.98 2.53 41.80
C PRO A 113 -13.31 3.39 40.72
N ASP A 114 -13.51 4.72 40.70
CA ASP A 114 -13.10 5.57 39.57
C ASP A 114 -11.90 6.46 39.96
N THR A 115 -10.83 5.83 40.45
CA THR A 115 -9.51 6.43 40.30
C THR A 115 -8.92 5.82 39.03
N PRO A 116 -8.74 6.57 37.92
CA PRO A 116 -7.90 6.11 36.82
C PRO A 116 -6.59 5.60 37.42
N PRO A 117 -6.03 4.48 36.94
CA PRO A 117 -4.68 4.12 37.32
C PRO A 117 -3.79 5.35 37.12
N ASP A 118 -2.96 5.63 38.11
CA ASP A 118 -1.91 6.64 38.04
C ASP A 118 -1.01 6.34 36.83
N GLN A 119 -1.33 6.86 35.65
CA GLN A 119 -0.51 6.80 34.44
C GLN A 119 0.56 7.90 34.48
N SER A 120 1.31 8.00 35.59
CA SER A 120 2.49 8.88 35.67
C SER A 120 3.78 8.20 35.17
N GLY A 121 3.67 6.98 34.64
CA GLY A 121 4.76 6.24 34.02
C GLY A 121 4.69 6.29 32.49
N ASP A 122 5.84 6.11 31.87
CA ASP A 122 6.02 6.05 30.42
C ASP A 122 5.17 4.93 29.80
N PRO A 123 4.37 5.19 28.74
CA PRO A 123 3.51 4.16 28.15
C PRO A 123 4.30 2.96 27.62
N HIS A 124 5.55 3.12 27.22
CA HIS A 124 6.36 1.99 26.76
C HIS A 124 6.87 1.09 27.88
N GLU A 125 6.84 1.51 29.16
CA GLU A 125 7.32 0.67 30.27
C GLU A 125 6.51 -0.64 30.35
N ALA A 126 5.23 -0.58 29.99
CA ALA A 126 4.32 -1.72 29.99
C ALA A 126 4.70 -2.82 28.97
N LEU A 127 5.47 -2.49 27.91
CA LEU A 127 5.88 -3.47 26.89
C LEU A 127 6.65 -4.65 27.50
N ARG A 128 7.46 -4.42 28.54
CA ARG A 128 8.24 -5.48 29.20
C ARG A 128 7.37 -6.49 29.97
N ASP A 129 6.19 -6.07 30.38
CA ASP A 129 5.29 -6.90 31.18
C ASP A 129 4.29 -7.69 30.31
N LEU A 130 4.26 -7.44 29.00
CA LEU A 130 3.45 -8.19 28.03
C LEU A 130 4.05 -9.57 27.75
N GLU A 131 3.18 -10.55 27.58
CA GLU A 131 3.58 -11.92 27.22
C GLU A 131 4.15 -11.96 25.80
N MET A 132 5.27 -12.65 25.60
CA MET A 132 5.89 -12.86 24.28
C MET A 132 5.27 -14.08 23.61
N ARG A 133 4.87 -13.95 22.34
CA ARG A 133 4.47 -15.08 21.49
C ARG A 133 5.62 -16.07 21.37
N SER A 134 5.35 -17.37 21.42
CA SER A 134 6.36 -18.36 21.02
C SER A 134 6.83 -18.14 19.57
N MET A 135 8.08 -18.47 19.27
CA MET A 135 8.61 -18.26 17.92
C MET A 135 7.92 -19.11 16.85
N ASP A 136 7.42 -20.28 17.22
CA ASP A 136 6.64 -21.17 16.33
C ASP A 136 5.14 -20.89 16.38
N GLY A 137 4.69 -19.84 17.09
CA GLY A 137 3.29 -19.47 17.23
C GLY A 137 2.44 -20.41 18.10
N SER A 138 3.03 -21.47 18.65
CA SER A 138 2.35 -22.38 19.59
C SER A 138 1.89 -21.66 20.87
N GLY A 139 0.79 -22.15 21.45
CA GLY A 139 0.22 -21.56 22.67
C GLY A 139 -0.53 -20.24 22.44
N ASN A 140 -0.77 -19.81 21.20
CA ASN A 140 -1.69 -18.71 20.91
C ASN A 140 -3.10 -19.01 21.46
N ASN A 141 -3.57 -20.24 21.25
CA ASN A 141 -4.86 -20.71 21.74
C ASN A 141 -4.67 -21.69 22.90
N ASP A 142 -5.20 -21.34 24.08
CA ASP A 142 -5.10 -22.15 25.30
C ASP A 142 -5.70 -23.56 25.18
N ALA A 143 -6.76 -23.72 24.37
CA ALA A 143 -7.44 -24.99 24.19
C ALA A 143 -6.84 -25.84 23.07
N TYR A 144 -6.21 -25.19 22.10
CA TYR A 144 -5.66 -25.80 20.89
C TYR A 144 -4.27 -25.23 20.59
N GLU A 145 -3.28 -25.66 21.37
CA GLU A 145 -1.91 -25.09 21.39
C GLU A 145 -1.23 -24.98 20.01
N ASN A 146 -1.61 -25.79 19.01
CA ASN A 146 -0.98 -25.80 17.68
C ASN A 146 -1.80 -25.09 16.59
N TRP A 147 -2.93 -24.46 16.90
CA TRP A 147 -3.68 -23.69 15.91
C TRP A 147 -2.87 -22.48 15.46
N GLY A 148 -2.55 -22.41 14.16
CA GLY A 148 -1.76 -21.34 13.56
C GLY A 148 -0.25 -21.43 13.82
N ALA A 149 0.22 -22.44 14.54
CA ALA A 149 1.65 -22.66 14.75
C ALA A 149 2.35 -23.08 13.45
N ALA A 150 3.66 -22.87 13.38
CA ALA A 150 4.49 -23.43 12.31
C ALA A 150 4.36 -24.96 12.26
N ASP A 151 4.44 -25.51 11.05
CA ASP A 151 4.17 -26.90 10.69
C ASP A 151 2.74 -27.39 10.99
N SER A 152 1.79 -26.48 11.31
CA SER A 152 0.37 -26.84 11.42
C SER A 152 -0.25 -27.10 10.04
N GLN A 153 -1.23 -28.00 9.99
CA GLN A 153 -1.91 -28.33 8.73
C GLN A 153 -2.68 -27.13 8.21
N PHE A 154 -2.58 -26.87 6.90
CA PHE A 154 -3.50 -25.94 6.25
C PHE A 154 -4.94 -26.40 6.45
N LEU A 155 -5.81 -25.43 6.72
CA LEU A 155 -7.24 -25.61 6.75
C LEU A 155 -7.78 -25.82 5.34
N ARG A 156 -9.06 -26.14 5.27
CA ARG A 156 -9.79 -26.20 4.02
C ARG A 156 -11.17 -25.56 4.21
N LEU A 157 -11.50 -24.62 3.34
CA LEU A 157 -12.83 -24.04 3.27
C LEU A 157 -13.80 -24.97 2.53
N THR A 158 -13.26 -25.76 1.61
CA THR A 158 -13.99 -26.72 0.77
C THR A 158 -13.41 -28.13 0.92
N LYS A 159 -14.07 -29.15 0.37
CA LYS A 159 -13.50 -30.50 0.39
C LYS A 159 -12.23 -30.58 -0.48
N ALA A 160 -11.42 -31.61 -0.23
CA ALA A 160 -10.25 -31.90 -1.07
C ALA A 160 -10.64 -32.64 -2.36
N TYR A 161 -10.02 -32.27 -3.48
CA TYR A 161 -10.26 -32.86 -4.80
C TYR A 161 -9.01 -33.59 -5.31
N TYR A 162 -9.04 -34.91 -5.32
CA TYR A 162 -7.95 -35.77 -5.80
C TYR A 162 -8.51 -36.96 -6.58
N GLU A 163 -7.65 -37.63 -7.33
CA GLU A 163 -7.95 -38.95 -7.89
C GLU A 163 -7.66 -40.04 -6.86
N TYR A 164 -8.63 -40.94 -6.64
CA TYR A 164 -8.54 -42.01 -5.65
C TYR A 164 -8.48 -43.38 -6.34
N HIS A 165 -7.42 -44.14 -6.08
CA HIS A 165 -7.16 -45.44 -6.70
C HIS A 165 -6.90 -46.54 -5.66
N GLY A 166 -7.95 -46.90 -4.92
CA GLY A 166 -7.81 -47.86 -3.81
C GLY A 166 -7.12 -47.19 -2.63
N ASP A 167 -5.90 -47.63 -2.30
CA ASP A 167 -5.11 -47.11 -1.17
C ASP A 167 -4.07 -46.04 -1.62
N SER A 168 -4.20 -45.50 -2.84
CA SER A 168 -3.34 -44.42 -3.35
C SER A 168 -4.17 -43.21 -3.81
N THR A 169 -3.58 -42.03 -3.65
CA THR A 169 -4.15 -40.74 -4.06
C THR A 169 -3.19 -40.03 -4.99
N GLU A 170 -3.69 -39.56 -6.12
CA GLU A 170 -2.93 -38.78 -7.09
C GLU A 170 -3.55 -37.37 -7.24
N PRO A 171 -2.74 -36.34 -7.54
CA PRO A 171 -3.24 -35.05 -7.99
C PRO A 171 -4.22 -35.18 -9.16
N LEU A 172 -5.08 -34.18 -9.33
CA LEU A 172 -5.95 -34.10 -10.51
C LEU A 172 -5.13 -33.92 -11.79
N GLU A 173 -5.60 -34.51 -12.89
CA GLU A 173 -5.03 -34.27 -14.22
C GLU A 173 -5.32 -32.83 -14.70
N PRO A 174 -4.40 -32.20 -15.45
CA PRO A 174 -4.63 -30.89 -16.05
C PRO A 174 -5.91 -30.83 -16.89
N ARG A 175 -6.77 -29.85 -16.58
CA ARG A 175 -8.08 -29.67 -17.23
C ARG A 175 -7.96 -29.13 -18.65
N THR A 176 -6.87 -28.43 -18.93
CA THR A 176 -6.52 -27.91 -20.26
C THR A 176 -4.99 -27.84 -20.42
N ASN A 177 -4.52 -27.41 -21.58
CA ASN A 177 -3.11 -27.09 -21.75
C ASN A 177 -2.83 -25.69 -21.16
N TYR A 178 -2.36 -25.62 -19.92
CA TYR A 178 -2.15 -24.35 -19.23
C TYR A 178 -1.15 -23.41 -19.91
N ARG A 179 -0.23 -23.91 -20.73
CA ARG A 179 0.65 -23.03 -21.52
C ARG A 179 -0.09 -22.39 -22.69
N ALA A 180 -1.01 -23.13 -23.33
CA ALA A 180 -1.88 -22.56 -24.35
C ALA A 180 -2.83 -21.52 -23.74
N LEU A 181 -3.45 -21.83 -22.58
CA LEU A 181 -4.26 -20.87 -21.82
C LEU A 181 -3.45 -19.62 -21.45
N SER A 182 -2.21 -19.80 -21.01
CA SER A 182 -1.28 -18.71 -20.71
C SER A 182 -1.07 -17.76 -21.90
N ASN A 183 -0.96 -18.30 -23.11
CA ASN A 183 -0.77 -17.50 -24.32
C ASN A 183 -2.04 -16.77 -24.78
N ASP A 184 -3.20 -17.41 -24.64
CA ASP A 184 -4.45 -16.96 -25.26
C ASP A 184 -5.31 -16.09 -24.34
N VAL A 185 -5.23 -16.31 -23.02
CA VAL A 185 -6.09 -15.65 -22.01
C VAL A 185 -5.27 -14.77 -21.07
N ILE A 186 -4.13 -15.26 -20.59
CA ILE A 186 -3.38 -14.65 -19.48
C ILE A 186 -2.33 -13.66 -19.95
N LYS A 187 -1.92 -13.71 -21.22
CA LYS A 187 -0.89 -12.82 -21.72
C LYS A 187 -1.31 -11.35 -21.61
N GLN A 188 -0.48 -10.51 -21.01
CA GLN A 188 -0.62 -9.06 -21.06
C GLN A 188 0.12 -8.49 -22.29
N ASP A 189 -0.59 -7.76 -23.16
CA ASP A 189 0.00 -7.15 -24.38
C ASP A 189 0.42 -5.68 -24.20
N ALA A 190 -0.17 -4.99 -23.22
CA ALA A 190 0.11 -3.60 -22.86
C ALA A 190 -0.19 -3.40 -21.36
N PRO A 191 0.41 -2.38 -20.70
CA PRO A 191 0.10 -2.08 -19.31
C PRO A 191 -1.39 -1.84 -19.09
N ILE A 192 -1.90 -2.35 -17.96
CA ILE A 192 -3.27 -2.17 -17.49
C ILE A 192 -3.13 -1.62 -16.09
N GLU A 193 -3.26 -0.30 -15.94
CA GLU A 193 -3.14 0.37 -14.65
C GLU A 193 -4.25 -0.08 -13.70
N ASN A 194 -3.88 -0.28 -12.44
CA ASN A 194 -4.82 -0.65 -11.39
C ASN A 194 -5.91 0.42 -11.22
N SER A 195 -7.18 0.00 -11.27
CA SER A 195 -8.33 0.90 -11.22
C SER A 195 -8.56 1.58 -9.87
N PHE A 196 -7.95 1.10 -8.79
CA PHE A 196 -7.98 1.69 -7.46
C PHE A 196 -6.77 2.58 -7.17
N GLY A 197 -5.82 2.67 -8.10
CA GLY A 197 -4.64 3.53 -7.97
C GLY A 197 -3.57 3.00 -7.01
N VAL A 198 -3.65 1.73 -6.58
CA VAL A 198 -2.60 1.16 -5.74
C VAL A 198 -1.28 1.03 -6.51
N ASN A 199 -0.17 1.15 -5.81
CA ASN A 199 1.17 1.18 -6.39
C ASN A 199 1.92 -0.17 -6.31
N ASP A 200 3.10 -0.26 -6.92
CA ASP A 200 3.94 -1.46 -6.86
C ASP A 200 4.37 -1.78 -5.41
N LEU A 201 4.45 -0.79 -4.51
CA LEU A 201 4.70 -1.01 -3.07
C LEU A 201 3.58 -1.83 -2.42
N PHE A 202 2.31 -1.57 -2.73
CA PHE A 202 1.18 -2.40 -2.30
C PHE A 202 1.36 -3.86 -2.73
N THR A 203 1.88 -4.09 -3.94
CA THR A 203 2.14 -5.44 -4.48
C THR A 203 3.26 -6.14 -3.72
N PHE A 204 4.40 -5.49 -3.53
CA PHE A 204 5.55 -6.09 -2.85
C PHE A 204 5.36 -6.21 -1.34
N PHE A 205 4.55 -5.32 -0.73
CA PHE A 205 4.13 -5.48 0.66
C PHE A 205 3.14 -6.63 0.81
N GLY A 206 2.21 -6.82 -0.14
CA GLY A 206 1.36 -8.01 -0.21
C GLY A 206 2.15 -9.32 -0.25
N GLN A 207 3.23 -9.36 -1.05
CA GLN A 207 4.16 -10.49 -1.07
C GLN A 207 4.90 -10.67 0.27
N PHE A 208 5.32 -9.57 0.89
CA PHE A 208 5.96 -9.60 2.21
C PHE A 208 5.02 -10.18 3.29
N ILE A 209 3.72 -9.85 3.24
CA ILE A 209 2.70 -10.42 4.13
C ILE A 209 2.47 -11.91 3.83
N ASP A 210 2.35 -12.32 2.56
CA ASP A 210 2.25 -13.73 2.16
C ASP A 210 3.40 -14.54 2.80
N HIS A 211 4.60 -13.97 2.77
CA HIS A 211 5.79 -14.58 3.34
C HIS A 211 5.85 -14.55 4.88
N ASP A 212 4.99 -13.79 5.54
CA ASP A 212 4.83 -13.78 7.00
C ASP A 212 3.86 -14.86 7.47
N ILE A 213 2.86 -15.20 6.64
CA ILE A 213 1.71 -16.01 7.05
C ILE A 213 1.66 -17.39 6.43
N ASP A 214 2.26 -17.62 5.25
CA ASP A 214 2.34 -18.98 4.71
C ASP A 214 3.56 -19.36 3.87
N ILE A 215 3.89 -20.66 3.97
CA ILE A 215 4.76 -21.35 3.03
C ILE A 215 4.37 -22.84 2.98
N ALA A 216 4.14 -23.36 1.77
CA ALA A 216 4.03 -24.79 1.57
C ALA A 216 5.43 -25.38 1.33
N ALA A 217 5.84 -26.36 2.14
CA ALA A 217 7.14 -27.00 1.98
C ALA A 217 7.23 -27.72 0.62
N GLU A 218 8.26 -27.39 -0.18
CA GLU A 218 8.56 -28.11 -1.42
C GLU A 218 8.90 -29.57 -1.13
N GLY A 219 8.32 -30.49 -1.89
CA GLY A 219 8.67 -31.91 -1.85
C GLY A 219 9.71 -32.27 -2.91
N THR A 220 9.97 -33.57 -3.04
CA THR A 220 10.91 -34.11 -4.05
C THR A 220 10.24 -35.06 -5.04
N GLU A 221 8.94 -35.27 -4.88
CA GLU A 221 8.14 -36.13 -5.76
C GLU A 221 7.74 -35.36 -7.00
N GLU A 222 7.71 -36.05 -8.14
CA GLU A 222 7.24 -35.46 -9.40
C GLU A 222 5.73 -35.20 -9.29
N GLY A 223 5.34 -33.94 -9.46
CA GLY A 223 3.95 -33.52 -9.41
C GLY A 223 3.31 -33.41 -10.79
N PRO A 224 2.13 -32.77 -10.86
CA PRO A 224 1.42 -32.49 -12.11
C PRO A 224 2.30 -31.77 -13.13
N TYR A 225 2.10 -32.08 -14.41
CA TYR A 225 2.78 -31.44 -15.51
C TYR A 225 1.93 -31.39 -16.77
N ILE A 226 2.27 -30.48 -17.67
CA ILE A 226 1.78 -30.45 -19.05
C ILE A 226 2.95 -30.54 -20.03
N ILE A 227 2.66 -30.93 -21.26
CA ILE A 227 3.57 -30.76 -22.39
C ILE A 227 3.11 -29.55 -23.18
N ALA A 228 3.97 -28.56 -23.33
CA ALA A 228 3.67 -27.36 -24.09
C ALA A 228 3.40 -27.71 -25.57
N PRO A 229 2.50 -26.97 -26.26
CA PRO A 229 2.09 -27.31 -27.62
C PRO A 229 3.26 -27.30 -28.64
N GLU A 230 3.12 -28.09 -29.71
CA GLU A 230 4.11 -28.13 -30.81
C GLU A 230 4.07 -26.85 -31.67
N ASP A 231 2.96 -26.13 -31.65
CA ASP A 231 2.74 -24.84 -32.30
C ASP A 231 2.99 -23.64 -31.36
N GLU A 232 3.66 -23.87 -30.22
CA GLU A 232 4.02 -22.84 -29.25
C GLU A 232 4.82 -21.68 -29.89
N PRO A 233 4.38 -20.42 -29.74
CA PRO A 233 5.04 -19.27 -30.32
C PRO A 233 6.46 -19.02 -29.78
N ASN A 234 6.70 -19.28 -28.50
CA ASN A 234 8.02 -19.11 -27.89
C ASN A 234 8.88 -20.38 -28.08
N PRO A 235 9.97 -20.32 -28.88
CA PRO A 235 10.75 -21.50 -29.23
C PRO A 235 11.39 -22.21 -28.04
N ASN A 236 11.51 -21.55 -26.88
CA ASN A 236 12.05 -22.19 -25.69
C ASN A 236 11.04 -23.13 -25.00
N PHE A 237 9.75 -23.00 -25.31
CA PHE A 237 8.68 -23.81 -24.75
C PHE A 237 8.19 -24.91 -25.70
N VAL A 238 8.56 -24.93 -26.98
CA VAL A 238 8.05 -25.92 -27.96
C VAL A 238 8.32 -27.35 -27.49
N GLY A 239 7.25 -28.11 -27.23
CA GLY A 239 7.31 -29.50 -26.73
C GLY A 239 7.95 -29.65 -25.36
N ALA A 240 8.15 -28.56 -24.61
CA ALA A 240 8.76 -28.59 -23.29
C ALA A 240 7.80 -29.23 -22.26
N LYS A 241 8.38 -30.00 -21.33
CA LYS A 241 7.65 -30.49 -20.16
C LYS A 241 7.67 -29.39 -19.09
N LEU A 242 6.48 -28.86 -18.76
CA LEU A 242 6.30 -27.87 -17.72
C LEU A 242 5.59 -28.54 -16.55
N GLY A 243 6.30 -28.71 -15.44
CA GLY A 243 5.80 -29.42 -14.27
C GLY A 243 6.32 -28.83 -12.98
N ILE A 244 5.75 -29.29 -11.87
CA ILE A 244 6.16 -28.94 -10.51
C ILE A 244 6.68 -30.17 -9.78
N GLU A 245 7.46 -29.91 -8.73
CA GLU A 245 7.65 -30.89 -7.66
C GLU A 245 6.47 -30.72 -6.70
N SER A 246 5.82 -31.83 -6.35
CA SER A 246 4.69 -31.83 -5.42
C SER A 246 5.13 -31.31 -4.06
N SER A 247 4.25 -30.57 -3.39
CA SER A 247 4.49 -30.11 -2.02
C SER A 247 4.59 -31.31 -1.08
N THR A 248 5.31 -31.16 0.02
CA THR A 248 5.45 -32.21 1.03
C THR A 248 4.09 -32.47 1.71
N LYS A 249 3.58 -33.69 1.55
CA LYS A 249 2.35 -34.14 2.21
C LYS A 249 2.62 -34.44 3.68
N VAL A 250 1.64 -34.18 4.54
CA VAL A 250 1.70 -34.53 5.95
C VAL A 250 1.61 -36.04 6.12
N ASP A 251 2.53 -36.60 6.90
CA ASP A 251 2.61 -38.03 7.17
C ASP A 251 1.27 -38.61 7.67
N GLY A 252 0.86 -39.72 7.07
CA GLY A 252 -0.38 -40.42 7.42
C GLY A 252 -1.65 -39.85 6.78
N THR A 253 -1.54 -38.83 5.93
CA THR A 253 -2.62 -38.34 5.07
C THR A 253 -2.55 -38.95 3.66
N GLY A 254 -3.58 -38.79 2.84
CA GLY A 254 -3.58 -39.26 1.45
C GLY A 254 -3.82 -40.76 1.26
N SER A 255 -4.65 -41.39 2.12
CA SER A 255 -5.01 -42.80 1.94
C SER A 255 -6.24 -42.99 1.05
N ASP A 256 -7.25 -42.13 1.22
CA ASP A 256 -8.54 -42.21 0.54
C ASP A 256 -9.33 -40.90 0.72
N ALA A 257 -10.55 -40.83 0.18
CA ALA A 257 -11.39 -39.62 0.22
C ALA A 257 -11.81 -39.18 1.64
N SER A 258 -11.76 -40.08 2.63
CA SER A 258 -12.01 -39.73 4.05
C SER A 258 -10.77 -39.22 4.78
N ASN A 259 -9.59 -39.41 4.18
CA ASN A 259 -8.30 -38.93 4.67
C ASN A 259 -7.44 -38.45 3.47
N PRO A 260 -7.86 -37.36 2.82
CA PRO A 260 -7.18 -36.84 1.63
C PRO A 260 -5.78 -36.32 1.99
N PRO A 261 -4.89 -36.13 0.99
CA PRO A 261 -3.62 -35.47 1.21
C PRO A 261 -3.78 -34.09 1.85
N GLN A 262 -2.97 -33.80 2.86
CA GLN A 262 -2.87 -32.50 3.50
C GLN A 262 -1.43 -31.98 3.39
N HIS A 263 -1.30 -30.66 3.45
CA HIS A 263 -0.02 -29.96 3.50
C HIS A 263 0.04 -29.13 4.77
N ALA A 264 1.25 -28.91 5.27
CA ALA A 264 1.49 -28.06 6.42
C ALA A 264 2.01 -26.69 5.98
N ASN A 265 1.65 -25.68 6.76
CA ASN A 265 2.26 -24.37 6.68
C ASN A 265 3.62 -24.43 7.38
N GLY A 266 4.73 -24.21 6.68
CA GLY A 266 6.07 -24.28 7.26
C GLY A 266 6.43 -23.10 8.18
N ILE A 267 5.58 -22.07 8.24
CA ILE A 267 5.72 -20.90 9.10
C ILE A 267 4.46 -20.65 9.93
N THR A 268 4.53 -19.69 10.85
CA THR A 268 3.38 -19.24 11.64
C THR A 268 2.29 -18.70 10.72
N SER A 269 1.02 -18.86 11.11
CA SER A 269 -0.10 -18.33 10.32
C SER A 269 -0.41 -16.86 10.63
N PHE A 270 0.10 -16.33 11.73
CA PHE A 270 -0.25 -15.01 12.23
C PHE A 270 0.51 -13.91 11.49
N VAL A 271 -0.07 -12.71 11.44
CA VAL A 271 0.71 -11.49 11.15
C VAL A 271 1.52 -11.18 12.41
N ASP A 272 2.70 -11.79 12.51
CA ASP A 272 3.55 -11.75 13.71
C ASP A 272 5.01 -11.42 13.41
N ALA A 273 5.26 -10.87 12.22
CA ALA A 273 6.59 -10.48 11.77
C ALA A 273 7.57 -11.67 11.76
N SER A 274 7.10 -12.90 11.58
CA SER A 274 7.95 -14.07 11.37
C SER A 274 8.85 -13.93 10.12
N SER A 275 8.44 -13.15 9.14
CA SER A 275 9.26 -12.70 8.01
C SER A 275 10.53 -11.94 8.44
N VAL A 276 10.50 -11.28 9.60
CA VAL A 276 11.61 -10.53 10.20
C VAL A 276 12.36 -11.39 11.23
N TYR A 277 11.63 -12.09 12.10
CA TYR A 277 12.19 -12.76 13.29
C TYR A 277 12.40 -14.29 13.11
N GLY A 278 11.80 -14.89 12.10
CA GLY A 278 11.74 -16.32 11.85
C GLY A 278 10.62 -17.01 12.62
N SER A 279 10.22 -18.19 12.15
CA SER A 279 9.19 -19.03 12.81
C SER A 279 9.78 -20.09 13.75
N ASP A 280 11.06 -19.96 14.13
CA ASP A 280 11.70 -20.84 15.08
C ASP A 280 12.85 -20.15 15.84
N GLN A 281 13.15 -20.66 17.03
CA GLN A 281 14.14 -20.07 17.92
C GLN A 281 15.57 -20.09 17.36
N ALA A 282 15.92 -21.08 16.53
CA ALA A 282 17.26 -21.19 15.96
C ALA A 282 17.47 -20.15 14.85
N THR A 283 16.46 -19.92 14.01
CA THR A 283 16.46 -18.84 13.02
C THR A 283 16.61 -17.49 13.72
N LEU A 284 15.76 -17.16 14.70
CA LEU A 284 15.88 -15.92 15.47
C LEU A 284 17.29 -15.76 16.08
N ALA A 285 17.81 -16.80 16.72
CA ALA A 285 19.13 -16.76 17.34
C ALA A 285 20.26 -16.49 16.34
N SER A 286 20.08 -16.88 15.06
CA SER A 286 21.03 -16.59 13.99
C SER A 286 20.96 -15.16 13.45
N LEU A 287 19.81 -14.49 13.65
CA LEU A 287 19.54 -13.14 13.18
C LEU A 287 19.87 -12.06 14.22
N ARG A 288 20.10 -12.40 15.49
CA ARG A 288 20.49 -11.43 16.53
C ARG A 288 21.93 -10.96 16.36
N ASP A 289 22.17 -9.67 16.60
CA ASP A 289 23.53 -9.13 16.62
C ASP A 289 24.34 -9.71 17.79
N THR A 290 25.58 -10.14 17.52
CA THR A 290 26.40 -10.84 18.50
C THR A 290 26.98 -9.94 19.59
N ASP A 291 27.21 -8.66 19.26
CA ASP A 291 27.83 -7.68 20.17
C ASP A 291 26.77 -6.84 20.90
N LYS A 292 25.65 -6.57 20.22
CA LYS A 292 24.47 -5.85 20.73
C LYS A 292 23.24 -6.76 20.66
N PRO A 293 23.07 -7.71 21.58
CA PRO A 293 22.01 -8.73 21.48
C PRO A 293 20.58 -8.16 21.49
N TRP A 294 20.37 -6.90 21.88
CA TRP A 294 19.06 -6.25 21.76
C TRP A 294 18.72 -5.80 20.33
N LEU A 295 19.63 -5.98 19.36
CA LEU A 295 19.46 -5.65 17.94
C LEU A 295 19.39 -6.91 17.06
N LEU A 296 18.80 -6.74 15.89
CA LEU A 296 18.96 -7.64 14.75
C LEU A 296 20.26 -7.30 14.00
N ALA A 297 20.93 -8.34 13.52
CA ALA A 297 22.16 -8.24 12.76
C ALA A 297 21.91 -7.54 11.42
N THR A 298 22.91 -6.78 10.96
CA THR A 298 22.90 -6.08 9.67
C THR A 298 24.21 -6.32 8.92
N SER A 299 24.23 -6.01 7.62
CA SER A 299 25.46 -6.05 6.82
C SER A 299 26.51 -5.09 7.34
N ALA A 300 27.78 -5.28 6.96
CA ALA A 300 28.83 -4.30 7.24
C ALA A 300 28.45 -2.92 6.66
N GLY A 301 28.21 -1.93 7.52
CA GLY A 301 27.68 -0.61 7.17
C GLY A 301 26.34 -0.29 7.84
N GLY A 302 25.56 -1.31 8.20
CA GLY A 302 24.25 -1.16 8.86
C GLY A 302 23.05 -1.01 7.92
N ASP A 303 23.29 -0.92 6.61
CA ASP A 303 22.26 -0.47 5.66
C ASP A 303 21.40 -1.59 5.05
N LEU A 304 21.81 -2.85 5.16
CA LEU A 304 21.11 -4.01 4.59
C LEU A 304 21.05 -5.17 5.59
N LEU A 305 20.26 -6.18 5.23
CA LEU A 305 20.26 -7.49 5.90
C LEU A 305 21.65 -8.17 5.85
N PRO A 306 21.96 -9.07 6.81
CA PRO A 306 23.17 -9.89 6.75
C PRO A 306 23.23 -10.70 5.46
N ILE A 307 24.43 -10.89 4.89
CA ILE A 307 24.64 -11.67 3.66
C ILE A 307 25.34 -12.98 4.04
N GLY A 308 24.75 -14.12 3.67
CA GLY A 308 25.34 -15.43 3.92
C GLY A 308 26.47 -15.82 2.96
N ASP A 309 27.31 -16.78 3.34
CA ASP A 309 28.50 -17.26 2.59
C ASP A 309 28.19 -18.19 1.38
N SER A 310 26.92 -18.38 1.01
CA SER A 310 26.49 -19.31 -0.06
C SER A 310 26.76 -18.73 -1.47
N PRO A 311 26.99 -19.53 -2.53
CA PRO A 311 27.20 -19.03 -3.90
C PRO A 311 26.04 -18.21 -4.52
N ARG A 312 24.92 -18.03 -3.81
CA ARG A 312 23.87 -17.06 -4.14
C ARG A 312 23.88 -15.78 -3.29
N ASP A 313 24.88 -15.53 -2.42
CA ASP A 313 25.00 -14.34 -1.54
C ASP A 313 23.63 -13.81 -1.07
N GLN A 314 22.75 -14.71 -0.60
CA GLN A 314 21.36 -14.36 -0.27
C GLN A 314 21.34 -13.62 1.07
N PHE A 315 20.52 -12.58 1.11
CA PHE A 315 20.20 -11.88 2.35
C PHE A 315 19.54 -12.84 3.34
N GLN A 316 19.93 -12.74 4.61
CA GLN A 316 19.38 -13.52 5.71
C GLN A 316 18.28 -12.70 6.39
N ALA A 317 17.10 -13.30 6.52
CA ALA A 317 15.94 -12.74 7.20
C ALA A 317 15.18 -13.86 7.93
N GLY A 318 14.06 -13.53 8.55
CA GLY A 318 13.17 -14.50 9.18
C GLY A 318 12.55 -15.47 8.17
N ASP A 319 12.21 -15.00 6.97
CA ASP A 319 11.74 -15.85 5.86
C ASP A 319 12.86 -16.16 4.85
N VAL A 320 12.88 -17.40 4.38
CA VAL A 320 13.92 -17.93 3.49
C VAL A 320 13.85 -17.39 2.05
N ARG A 321 12.73 -16.78 1.67
CA ARG A 321 12.47 -16.20 0.35
C ARG A 321 12.79 -14.69 0.30
N ALA A 322 13.30 -14.08 1.38
CA ALA A 322 13.62 -12.65 1.43
C ALA A 322 14.50 -12.13 0.28
N GLY A 323 15.35 -13.00 -0.29
CA GLY A 323 16.20 -12.70 -1.44
C GLY A 323 15.59 -13.00 -2.82
N GLU A 324 14.28 -13.28 -2.91
CA GLU A 324 13.60 -13.64 -4.16
C GLU A 324 13.60 -12.49 -5.17
N ASN A 325 13.32 -11.27 -4.75
CA ASN A 325 13.49 -10.06 -5.54
C ASN A 325 13.95 -8.86 -4.68
N SER A 326 14.54 -7.85 -5.31
CA SER A 326 15.13 -6.70 -4.60
C SER A 326 14.13 -5.79 -3.90
N ALA A 327 12.86 -5.71 -4.35
CA ALA A 327 11.84 -4.92 -3.65
C ALA A 327 11.42 -5.61 -2.34
N LEU A 328 11.19 -6.93 -2.39
CA LEU A 328 10.94 -7.74 -1.20
C LEU A 328 12.09 -7.64 -0.19
N THR A 329 13.35 -7.78 -0.62
CA THR A 329 14.51 -7.59 0.26
C THR A 329 14.53 -6.20 0.92
N SER A 330 14.09 -5.17 0.20
CA SER A 330 14.01 -3.80 0.73
C SER A 330 12.98 -3.71 1.86
N MET A 331 11.83 -4.40 1.75
CA MET A 331 10.83 -4.47 2.82
C MET A 331 11.40 -5.11 4.09
N HIS A 332 12.06 -6.27 3.96
CA HIS A 332 12.73 -6.89 5.11
C HIS A 332 13.79 -5.96 5.72
N THR A 333 14.53 -5.20 4.91
CA THR A 333 15.55 -4.25 5.38
C THR A 333 14.93 -3.14 6.21
N ILE A 334 13.80 -2.55 5.76
CA ILE A 334 13.08 -1.49 6.46
C ILE A 334 12.62 -1.98 7.83
N TRP A 335 12.01 -3.16 7.92
CA TRP A 335 11.53 -3.70 9.19
C TRP A 335 12.65 -4.09 10.16
N VAL A 336 13.80 -4.56 9.66
CA VAL A 336 14.99 -4.79 10.50
C VAL A 336 15.56 -3.48 11.04
N LYS A 337 15.60 -2.42 10.21
CA LYS A 337 16.02 -1.08 10.65
C LYS A 337 15.05 -0.52 11.68
N GLU A 338 13.74 -0.73 11.49
CA GLU A 338 12.71 -0.28 12.43
C GLU A 338 12.83 -0.94 13.80
N HIS A 339 13.06 -2.26 13.82
CA HIS A 339 13.40 -2.96 15.06
C HIS A 339 14.61 -2.32 15.74
N ASN A 340 15.71 -2.14 15.00
CA ASN A 340 16.95 -1.62 15.58
C ASN A 340 16.80 -0.18 16.11
N ARG A 341 16.02 0.66 15.43
CA ARG A 341 15.68 2.02 15.85
C ARG A 341 14.92 2.01 17.18
N ILE A 342 13.80 1.28 17.24
CA ILE A 342 12.99 1.15 18.47
C ILE A 342 13.83 0.57 19.61
N ALA A 343 14.67 -0.44 19.34
CA ALA A 343 15.49 -1.07 20.37
C ALA A 343 16.52 -0.10 20.97
N GLU A 344 17.17 0.75 20.17
CA GLU A 344 18.08 1.78 20.68
C GLU A 344 17.32 2.89 21.44
N GLU A 345 16.10 3.23 21.02
CA GLU A 345 15.23 4.18 21.73
C GLU A 345 14.83 3.65 23.11
N LEU A 346 14.31 2.42 23.18
CA LEU A 346 13.98 1.76 24.45
C LEU A 346 15.23 1.59 25.32
N ARG A 347 16.39 1.30 24.72
CA ARG A 347 17.65 1.15 25.46
C ARG A 347 18.10 2.46 26.11
N THR A 348 17.81 3.58 25.45
CA THR A 348 18.10 4.94 25.92
C THR A 348 17.10 5.36 27.00
N LYS A 349 15.80 5.09 26.78
CA LYS A 349 14.70 5.41 27.70
C LYS A 349 14.75 4.60 28.98
N PHE A 350 15.07 3.31 28.87
CA PHE A 350 15.10 2.34 29.97
C PHE A 350 16.50 1.73 30.15
N PRO A 351 17.49 2.49 30.64
CA PRO A 351 18.88 2.05 30.67
C PRO A 351 19.16 0.84 31.58
N ASP A 352 18.23 0.52 32.49
CA ASP A 352 18.30 -0.58 33.45
C ASP A 352 17.68 -1.90 32.94
N TRP A 353 16.97 -1.90 31.81
CA TRP A 353 16.43 -3.12 31.21
C TRP A 353 17.55 -4.02 30.67
N SER A 354 17.34 -5.34 30.74
CA SER A 354 18.28 -6.29 30.14
C SER A 354 18.19 -6.25 28.60
N ALA A 355 19.18 -6.82 27.91
CA ALA A 355 19.14 -6.88 26.45
C ALA A 355 17.97 -7.72 25.92
N ASP A 356 17.57 -8.77 26.64
CA ASP A 356 16.41 -9.58 26.27
C ASP A 356 15.10 -8.83 26.53
N ASP A 357 15.00 -8.08 27.64
CA ASP A 357 13.83 -7.22 27.91
C ASP A 357 13.62 -6.19 26.80
N ILE A 358 14.70 -5.54 26.32
CA ILE A 358 14.64 -4.59 25.21
C ILE A 358 14.24 -5.28 23.91
N PHE A 359 14.85 -6.43 23.61
CA PHE A 359 14.55 -7.17 22.39
C PHE A 359 13.09 -7.61 22.33
N ASP A 360 12.59 -8.20 23.42
CA ASP A 360 11.22 -8.70 23.52
C ASP A 360 10.23 -7.54 23.42
N ALA A 361 10.42 -6.45 24.17
CA ALA A 361 9.58 -5.26 24.08
C ALA A 361 9.56 -4.65 22.65
N THR A 362 10.72 -4.65 21.98
CA THR A 362 10.84 -4.18 20.59
C THR A 362 10.06 -5.07 19.63
N LYS A 363 10.21 -6.40 19.74
CA LYS A 363 9.48 -7.37 18.92
C LYS A 363 7.96 -7.18 19.06
N ILE A 364 7.48 -6.99 20.29
CA ILE A 364 6.05 -6.74 20.56
C ILE A 364 5.55 -5.47 19.86
N LYS A 365 6.33 -4.39 19.93
CA LYS A 365 5.97 -3.13 19.26
C LYS A 365 5.97 -3.28 17.74
N VAL A 366 6.97 -3.95 17.16
CA VAL A 366 7.04 -4.21 15.72
C VAL A 366 5.91 -5.12 15.23
N GLU A 367 5.56 -6.16 15.98
CA GLU A 367 4.38 -6.99 15.71
C GLU A 367 3.10 -6.13 15.67
N ALA A 368 2.92 -5.26 16.67
CA ALA A 368 1.76 -4.38 16.73
C ALA A 368 1.70 -3.39 15.56
N LEU A 369 2.82 -2.77 15.18
CA LEU A 369 2.92 -1.91 14.01
C LEU A 369 2.57 -2.69 12.73
N MET A 370 3.16 -3.87 12.52
CA MET A 370 2.89 -4.66 11.31
C MET A 370 1.43 -5.07 11.22
N GLN A 371 0.80 -5.49 12.33
CA GLN A 371 -0.63 -5.79 12.36
C GLN A 371 -1.47 -4.56 12.02
N HIS A 372 -1.17 -3.39 12.59
CA HIS A 372 -1.85 -2.14 12.25
C HIS A 372 -1.74 -1.83 10.75
N ILE A 373 -0.53 -1.82 10.18
CA ILE A 373 -0.33 -1.55 8.74
C ILE A 373 -1.10 -2.55 7.88
N VAL A 374 -1.09 -3.84 8.23
CA VAL A 374 -1.79 -4.88 7.44
C VAL A 374 -3.31 -4.71 7.50
N PHE A 375 -3.88 -4.52 8.70
CA PHE A 375 -5.33 -4.56 8.89
C PHE A 375 -6.02 -3.21 8.67
N ASP A 376 -5.33 -2.10 8.91
CA ASP A 376 -5.93 -0.77 8.90
C ASP A 376 -5.51 0.08 7.69
N GLU A 377 -4.37 -0.22 7.04
CA GLU A 377 -3.94 0.47 5.80
C GLU A 377 -4.06 -0.43 4.56
N TRP A 378 -3.36 -1.57 4.55
CA TRP A 378 -3.20 -2.38 3.33
C TRP A 378 -4.45 -3.19 2.95
N LEU A 379 -5.01 -3.97 3.89
CA LEU A 379 -6.15 -4.86 3.62
C LEU A 379 -7.40 -4.10 3.14
N PRO A 380 -7.78 -2.95 3.72
CA PRO A 380 -8.91 -2.16 3.24
C PRO A 380 -8.81 -1.76 1.76
N LEU A 381 -7.60 -1.48 1.26
CA LEU A 381 -7.38 -1.16 -0.17
C LEU A 381 -7.63 -2.38 -1.07
N LEU A 382 -7.38 -3.60 -0.58
CA LEU A 382 -7.62 -4.84 -1.34
C LEU A 382 -9.11 -5.21 -1.38
N VAL A 383 -9.76 -5.27 -0.22
CA VAL A 383 -11.10 -5.86 -0.07
C VAL A 383 -12.22 -4.85 0.10
N GLY A 384 -11.91 -3.56 0.27
CA GLY A 384 -12.87 -2.52 0.65
C GLY A 384 -13.14 -2.53 2.15
N ALA A 385 -12.94 -1.40 2.82
CA ALA A 385 -13.10 -1.26 4.27
C ALA A 385 -14.49 -1.71 4.77
N GLU A 386 -15.54 -1.44 3.98
CA GLU A 386 -16.92 -1.79 4.28
C GLU A 386 -17.21 -3.31 4.24
N ASN A 387 -16.32 -4.08 3.59
CA ASN A 387 -16.44 -5.53 3.48
C ASN A 387 -15.72 -6.26 4.63
N ILE A 388 -14.97 -5.54 5.47
CA ILE A 388 -14.29 -6.07 6.65
C ILE A 388 -15.20 -5.90 7.87
N PRO A 389 -15.61 -6.98 8.57
CA PRO A 389 -16.35 -6.85 9.82
C PRO A 389 -15.55 -6.09 10.88
N GLU A 390 -16.22 -5.22 11.63
CA GLU A 390 -15.63 -4.56 12.82
C GLU A 390 -15.03 -5.60 13.76
N TYR A 391 -13.89 -5.27 14.39
CA TYR A 391 -13.23 -6.17 15.32
C TYR A 391 -14.08 -6.40 16.58
N GLY A 392 -14.48 -7.65 16.80
CA GLY A 392 -15.32 -8.06 17.93
C GLY A 392 -14.54 -8.41 19.20
N GLY A 393 -13.21 -8.32 19.18
CA GLY A 393 -12.34 -8.91 20.18
C GLY A 393 -11.93 -10.36 19.84
N TYR A 394 -10.91 -10.86 20.51
CA TYR A 394 -10.41 -12.23 20.33
C TYR A 394 -11.45 -13.29 20.69
N ASP A 395 -11.64 -14.24 19.78
CA ASP A 395 -12.50 -15.40 19.94
C ASP A 395 -11.65 -16.69 19.97
N PRO A 396 -11.49 -17.35 21.14
CA PRO A 396 -10.70 -18.57 21.26
C PRO A 396 -11.33 -19.79 20.56
N THR A 397 -12.50 -19.65 19.94
CA THR A 397 -13.12 -20.71 19.14
C THR A 397 -12.75 -20.64 17.65
N ILE A 398 -12.10 -19.55 17.23
CA ILE A 398 -11.64 -19.35 15.85
C ILE A 398 -10.25 -19.98 15.66
N ASN A 399 -10.09 -20.70 14.55
CA ASN A 399 -8.80 -21.24 14.12
C ASN A 399 -8.18 -20.30 13.07
N ALA A 400 -7.07 -19.67 13.44
CA ALA A 400 -6.32 -18.76 12.58
C ALA A 400 -5.50 -19.47 11.48
N GLY A 401 -5.43 -20.80 11.45
CA GLY A 401 -4.64 -21.53 10.44
C GLY A 401 -4.96 -21.12 8.99
N ILE A 402 -3.96 -21.11 8.13
CA ILE A 402 -4.13 -20.73 6.71
C ILE A 402 -4.92 -21.80 5.95
N SER A 403 -5.85 -21.40 5.07
CA SER A 403 -6.58 -22.34 4.19
C SER A 403 -5.84 -22.62 2.89
N HIS A 404 -6.02 -23.83 2.33
CA HIS A 404 -5.46 -24.17 1.01
C HIS A 404 -5.97 -23.22 -0.08
N GLU A 405 -7.25 -22.87 -0.06
CA GLU A 405 -7.88 -21.96 -1.03
C GLU A 405 -7.21 -20.58 -1.02
N PHE A 406 -6.85 -20.07 0.15
CA PHE A 406 -6.13 -18.82 0.32
C PHE A 406 -4.69 -18.91 -0.22
N ALA A 407 -3.84 -19.76 0.38
CA ALA A 407 -2.40 -19.85 0.08
C ALA A 407 -2.09 -20.32 -1.36
N THR A 408 -2.98 -21.13 -1.93
CA THR A 408 -2.72 -21.79 -3.22
C THR A 408 -3.39 -21.10 -4.40
N ALA A 409 -4.44 -20.30 -4.15
CA ALA A 409 -5.16 -19.60 -5.21
C ALA A 409 -5.40 -18.13 -4.88
N ALA A 410 -6.23 -17.80 -3.88
CA ALA A 410 -6.74 -16.44 -3.72
C ALA A 410 -5.62 -15.42 -3.50
N PHE A 411 -4.68 -15.67 -2.58
CA PHE A 411 -3.62 -14.71 -2.27
C PHE A 411 -2.50 -14.64 -3.33
N ARG A 412 -2.52 -15.55 -4.31
CA ARG A 412 -1.70 -15.48 -5.52
C ARG A 412 -2.21 -14.46 -6.55
N LEU A 413 -3.23 -13.67 -6.19
CA LEU A 413 -3.68 -12.51 -6.94
C LEU A 413 -2.55 -11.52 -7.21
N GLY A 414 -1.57 -11.41 -6.29
CA GLY A 414 -0.46 -10.45 -6.40
C GLY A 414 0.39 -10.64 -7.65
N HIS A 415 0.35 -11.83 -8.28
CA HIS A 415 1.04 -12.07 -9.54
C HIS A 415 0.47 -11.25 -10.72
N SER A 416 -0.81 -10.85 -10.65
CA SER A 416 -1.47 -10.00 -11.66
C SER A 416 -1.03 -8.55 -11.56
N LEU A 417 -0.69 -8.09 -10.35
CA LEU A 417 -0.33 -6.70 -10.06
C LEU A 417 1.08 -6.32 -10.54
N LEU A 418 1.92 -7.29 -10.93
CA LEU A 418 3.33 -7.10 -11.22
C LEU A 418 3.57 -6.29 -12.50
N SER A 419 4.30 -5.18 -12.37
CA SER A 419 4.76 -4.36 -13.50
C SER A 419 5.99 -4.96 -14.20
N SER A 420 6.04 -4.94 -15.54
CA SER A 420 7.20 -5.44 -16.32
C SER A 420 8.47 -4.58 -16.14
N GLN A 421 8.28 -3.29 -15.89
CA GLN A 421 9.33 -2.33 -15.55
C GLN A 421 9.08 -1.88 -14.12
N VAL A 422 10.14 -1.79 -13.32
CA VAL A 422 10.10 -1.33 -11.93
C VAL A 422 10.91 -0.06 -11.84
N LEU A 423 10.25 1.02 -11.43
CA LEU A 423 10.85 2.34 -11.32
C LEU A 423 11.91 2.37 -10.23
N ARG A 424 12.92 3.20 -10.48
CA ARG A 424 13.82 3.68 -9.44
C ARG A 424 13.88 5.18 -9.54
N THR A 425 13.44 5.89 -8.51
CA THR A 425 13.27 7.34 -8.56
C THR A 425 14.19 8.03 -7.57
N ARG A 426 14.86 9.11 -7.98
CA ARG A 426 15.56 10.03 -7.06
C ARG A 426 14.56 10.94 -6.36
N GLU A 427 15.01 11.65 -5.32
CA GLU A 427 14.13 12.56 -4.55
C GLU A 427 13.44 13.61 -5.43
N ASN A 428 14.15 14.15 -6.42
CA ASN A 428 13.64 15.15 -7.36
C ASN A 428 12.72 14.60 -8.48
N GLY A 429 12.42 13.29 -8.48
CA GLY A 429 11.61 12.65 -9.52
C GLY A 429 12.41 12.11 -10.73
N ASP A 430 13.72 12.35 -10.82
CA ASP A 430 14.51 11.81 -11.93
C ASP A 430 14.72 10.30 -11.80
N SER A 431 14.59 9.57 -12.92
CA SER A 431 14.89 8.13 -12.97
C SER A 431 16.35 7.84 -12.58
N ALA A 432 16.53 7.01 -11.56
CA ALA A 432 17.79 6.43 -11.10
C ALA A 432 18.23 5.21 -11.94
N GLY A 433 17.54 4.92 -13.04
CA GLY A 433 17.79 3.77 -13.90
C GLY A 433 16.86 2.62 -13.57
N ASP A 434 15.69 2.63 -14.23
CA ASP A 434 14.63 1.64 -14.04
C ASP A 434 15.10 0.23 -14.42
N LEU A 435 14.44 -0.77 -13.83
CA LEU A 435 14.79 -2.17 -14.01
C LEU A 435 13.67 -2.90 -14.74
N ALA A 436 14.00 -3.91 -15.54
CA ALA A 436 13.00 -4.92 -15.89
C ALA A 436 12.77 -5.81 -14.66
N LEU A 437 11.52 -6.23 -14.41
CA LEU A 437 11.19 -7.10 -13.27
C LEU A 437 12.06 -8.36 -13.25
N SER A 438 12.27 -8.98 -14.42
CA SER A 438 13.15 -10.14 -14.58
C SER A 438 14.61 -9.94 -14.13
N GLN A 439 15.09 -8.71 -14.00
CA GLN A 439 16.44 -8.40 -13.51
C GLN A 439 16.54 -8.36 -11.98
N MET A 440 15.42 -8.23 -11.28
CA MET A 440 15.37 -8.13 -9.82
C MET A 440 15.49 -9.49 -9.13
N PHE A 441 15.09 -10.56 -9.83
CA PHE A 441 15.06 -11.89 -9.24
C PHE A 441 16.43 -12.39 -8.80
N PHE A 442 16.56 -12.74 -7.52
CA PHE A 442 17.77 -13.25 -6.87
C PHE A 442 19.02 -12.40 -7.11
N ASN A 443 18.85 -11.09 -7.25
CA ASN A 443 19.93 -10.18 -7.62
C ASN A 443 20.27 -9.19 -6.49
N ALA A 444 21.04 -9.68 -5.52
CA ALA A 444 21.49 -8.86 -4.39
C ALA A 444 22.37 -7.66 -4.80
N ALA A 445 22.97 -7.67 -6.00
CA ALA A 445 23.86 -6.60 -6.44
C ALA A 445 23.14 -5.26 -6.63
N ILE A 446 21.83 -5.27 -6.90
CA ILE A 446 21.01 -4.06 -7.08
C ILE A 446 21.01 -3.20 -5.81
N LEU A 447 21.08 -3.82 -4.63
CA LEU A 447 20.94 -3.12 -3.35
C LEU A 447 22.27 -2.75 -2.68
N LYS A 448 23.41 -3.20 -3.22
CA LYS A 448 24.73 -3.03 -2.57
C LYS A 448 25.26 -1.60 -2.58
N ASP A 449 24.76 -0.75 -3.48
CA ASP A 449 25.17 0.65 -3.54
C ASP A 449 24.31 1.49 -2.58
N ALA A 450 24.93 2.42 -1.86
CA ALA A 450 24.24 3.32 -0.93
C ALA A 450 23.09 4.08 -1.63
N GLY A 451 21.94 4.19 -0.96
CA GLY A 451 20.72 4.82 -1.49
C GLY A 451 19.94 3.98 -2.50
N SER A 452 20.35 2.73 -2.79
CA SER A 452 19.61 1.88 -3.74
C SER A 452 18.24 1.47 -3.21
N VAL A 453 18.14 1.15 -1.92
CA VAL A 453 16.86 0.90 -1.23
C VAL A 453 15.95 2.10 -1.40
N ASP A 454 16.45 3.31 -1.09
CA ASP A 454 15.67 4.54 -1.17
C ASP A 454 15.15 4.81 -2.58
N THR A 455 16.00 4.67 -3.60
CA THR A 455 15.56 4.89 -4.99
C THR A 455 14.52 3.85 -5.44
N LEU A 456 14.66 2.60 -5.00
CA LEU A 456 13.75 1.54 -5.36
C LEU A 456 12.41 1.70 -4.64
N VAL A 457 12.43 1.88 -3.32
CA VAL A 457 11.23 2.04 -2.48
C VAL A 457 10.43 3.27 -2.92
N ARG A 458 11.09 4.40 -3.18
CA ARG A 458 10.45 5.59 -3.74
C ARG A 458 9.80 5.30 -5.10
N GLY A 459 10.51 4.60 -5.99
CA GLY A 459 10.01 4.27 -7.32
C GLY A 459 8.78 3.35 -7.30
N ILE A 460 8.78 2.31 -6.45
CA ILE A 460 7.63 1.41 -6.33
C ILE A 460 6.43 2.04 -5.60
N ALA A 461 6.67 3.04 -4.74
CA ALA A 461 5.59 3.82 -4.14
C ALA A 461 4.96 4.80 -5.14
N GLU A 462 5.71 5.27 -6.13
CA GLU A 462 5.22 6.19 -7.17
C GLU A 462 4.50 5.45 -8.30
N GLN A 463 5.01 4.27 -8.69
CA GLN A 463 4.50 3.54 -9.84
C GLN A 463 3.17 2.85 -9.54
N THR A 464 2.11 3.21 -10.26
CA THR A 464 0.84 2.46 -10.25
C THR A 464 1.07 1.00 -10.65
N ALA A 465 0.53 0.07 -9.87
CA ALA A 465 0.59 -1.35 -10.14
C ALA A 465 -0.24 -1.73 -11.38
N GLN A 466 -0.07 -2.96 -11.86
CA GLN A 466 -1.01 -3.55 -12.82
C GLN A 466 -2.35 -3.89 -12.15
N GLU A 467 -3.38 -4.10 -12.95
CA GLU A 467 -4.71 -4.49 -12.47
C GLU A 467 -4.76 -5.91 -11.90
N ILE A 468 -5.70 -6.17 -10.98
CA ILE A 468 -6.09 -7.53 -10.61
C ILE A 468 -7.06 -8.05 -11.67
N ASP A 469 -6.53 -8.82 -12.62
CA ASP A 469 -7.28 -9.46 -13.68
C ASP A 469 -6.61 -10.78 -14.11
N GLN A 470 -7.03 -11.38 -15.22
CA GLN A 470 -6.41 -12.61 -15.72
C GLN A 470 -4.96 -12.42 -16.22
N HIS A 471 -4.47 -11.19 -16.36
CA HIS A 471 -3.28 -10.89 -17.13
C HIS A 471 -2.00 -10.92 -16.29
N LEU A 472 -0.96 -11.59 -16.81
CA LEU A 472 0.39 -11.58 -16.26
C LEU A 472 1.39 -11.04 -17.27
N VAL A 473 2.33 -10.26 -16.77
CA VAL A 473 3.47 -9.74 -17.54
C VAL A 473 4.41 -10.85 -18.04
N GLU A 474 5.06 -10.60 -19.17
CA GLU A 474 5.97 -11.58 -19.81
C GLU A 474 7.13 -12.00 -18.90
N ASP A 475 7.58 -11.11 -18.01
CA ASP A 475 8.67 -11.34 -17.06
C ASP A 475 8.42 -12.56 -16.15
N VAL A 476 7.16 -12.80 -15.74
CA VAL A 476 6.79 -13.96 -14.92
C VAL A 476 6.12 -15.08 -15.72
N ARG A 477 5.60 -14.78 -16.91
CA ARG A 477 4.94 -15.77 -17.79
C ARG A 477 5.91 -16.56 -18.66
N SER A 478 7.05 -15.98 -19.02
CA SER A 478 8.03 -16.62 -19.91
C SER A 478 9.49 -16.43 -19.53
N LEU A 479 9.80 -15.52 -18.59
CA LEU A 479 11.16 -15.22 -18.15
C LEU A 479 11.42 -15.59 -16.68
N LEU A 480 10.49 -16.34 -16.06
CA LEU A 480 10.56 -16.70 -14.65
C LEU A 480 11.81 -17.56 -14.34
N PHE A 481 12.68 -17.04 -13.50
CA PHE A 481 13.87 -17.69 -12.92
C PHE A 481 14.75 -18.47 -13.91
N PRO A 482 15.51 -17.79 -14.79
CA PRO A 482 16.41 -18.47 -15.71
C PRO A 482 17.51 -19.21 -14.93
N SER A 483 17.57 -20.54 -15.07
CA SER A 483 18.62 -21.34 -14.43
C SER A 483 20.03 -20.93 -14.90
N PRO A 484 21.05 -20.88 -14.01
CA PRO A 484 22.43 -20.62 -14.41
C PRO A 484 22.91 -21.66 -15.43
N GLY A 485 23.04 -21.26 -16.70
CA GLY A 485 23.41 -22.16 -17.81
C GLY A 485 22.33 -22.37 -18.87
N GLY A 486 21.12 -21.83 -18.67
CA GLY A 486 20.05 -21.73 -19.67
C GLY A 486 19.17 -22.97 -19.82
N VAL A 487 17.91 -22.72 -20.18
CA VAL A 487 16.85 -23.66 -20.61
C VAL A 487 16.09 -24.44 -19.52
N GLN A 488 15.84 -23.85 -18.35
CA GLN A 488 14.60 -24.18 -17.65
C GLN A 488 13.72 -22.95 -17.75
N VAL A 489 12.74 -22.99 -18.64
CA VAL A 489 11.78 -21.90 -18.82
C VAL A 489 10.56 -22.24 -18.00
N ARG A 490 10.18 -21.33 -17.11
CA ARG A 490 9.01 -21.47 -16.26
C ARG A 490 7.99 -20.42 -16.65
N ASP A 491 6.74 -20.74 -16.38
CA ASP A 491 5.58 -19.87 -16.60
C ASP A 491 4.80 -19.86 -15.29
N LEU A 492 4.78 -18.73 -14.59
CA LEU A 492 4.18 -18.63 -13.26
C LEU A 492 2.70 -19.00 -13.27
N SER A 493 1.99 -18.65 -14.35
CA SER A 493 0.58 -19.02 -14.49
C SER A 493 0.40 -20.54 -14.56
N VAL A 494 1.27 -21.25 -15.30
CA VAL A 494 1.26 -22.71 -15.37
C VAL A 494 1.56 -23.31 -14.00
N LEU A 495 2.53 -22.76 -13.27
CA LEU A 495 2.87 -23.23 -11.92
C LEU A 495 1.70 -23.04 -10.94
N ASN A 496 0.96 -21.94 -11.02
CA ASN A 496 -0.22 -21.69 -10.17
C ASN A 496 -1.32 -22.72 -10.41
N HIS A 497 -1.65 -22.99 -11.67
CA HIS A 497 -2.65 -24.02 -12.02
C HIS A 497 -2.23 -25.40 -11.53
N LEU A 498 -0.98 -25.80 -11.82
CA LEU A 498 -0.47 -27.11 -11.40
C LEU A 498 -0.42 -27.25 -9.88
N ARG A 499 -0.05 -26.19 -9.15
CA ARG A 499 -0.06 -26.21 -7.68
C ARG A 499 -1.48 -26.34 -7.12
N GLY A 500 -2.48 -25.72 -7.76
CA GLY A 500 -3.89 -25.94 -7.42
C GLY A 500 -4.31 -27.40 -7.53
N LEU A 501 -3.87 -28.10 -8.59
CA LEU A 501 -4.12 -29.54 -8.75
C LEU A 501 -3.37 -30.39 -7.72
N ASP A 502 -2.12 -30.05 -7.44
CA ASP A 502 -1.26 -30.72 -6.45
C ASP A 502 -1.82 -30.63 -5.03
N HIS A 503 -2.39 -29.49 -4.66
CA HIS A 503 -3.03 -29.26 -3.37
C HIS A 503 -4.50 -29.70 -3.32
N GLY A 504 -5.02 -30.21 -4.44
CA GLY A 504 -6.37 -30.73 -4.57
C GLY A 504 -7.45 -29.67 -4.37
N LEU A 505 -7.28 -28.51 -5.00
CA LEU A 505 -8.30 -27.47 -5.07
C LEU A 505 -9.43 -27.86 -6.04
N GLY A 506 -10.65 -27.49 -5.67
CA GLY A 506 -11.80 -27.54 -6.57
C GLY A 506 -11.70 -26.54 -7.72
N THR A 507 -12.55 -26.70 -8.72
CA THR A 507 -12.84 -25.66 -9.73
C THR A 507 -13.52 -24.45 -9.07
N LEU A 508 -13.56 -23.32 -9.77
CA LEU A 508 -14.25 -22.12 -9.30
C LEU A 508 -15.70 -22.44 -8.89
N ASN A 509 -16.47 -23.10 -9.76
CA ASN A 509 -17.88 -23.40 -9.50
C ASN A 509 -18.08 -24.43 -8.38
N GLU A 510 -17.14 -25.35 -8.18
CA GLU A 510 -17.17 -26.26 -7.05
C GLU A 510 -16.94 -25.52 -5.73
N VAL A 511 -15.98 -24.61 -5.69
CA VAL A 511 -15.67 -23.80 -4.51
C VAL A 511 -16.82 -22.85 -4.19
N ARG A 512 -17.35 -22.13 -5.19
CA ARG A 512 -18.52 -21.26 -5.04
C ARG A 512 -19.75 -21.98 -4.48
N ASP A 513 -19.99 -23.22 -4.90
CA ASP A 513 -21.14 -24.03 -4.42
C ASP A 513 -20.98 -24.39 -2.95
N GLU A 514 -19.77 -24.77 -2.53
CA GLU A 514 -19.49 -25.16 -1.15
C GLU A 514 -19.44 -23.95 -0.20
N LEU A 515 -19.02 -22.78 -0.69
CA LEU A 515 -19.10 -21.51 0.03
C LEU A 515 -20.50 -20.88 0.00
N GLY A 516 -21.43 -21.40 -0.81
CA GLY A 516 -22.80 -20.91 -0.90
C GLY A 516 -23.00 -19.65 -1.76
N LEU A 517 -22.03 -19.30 -2.61
CA LEU A 517 -22.03 -18.12 -3.49
C LEU A 517 -22.84 -18.34 -4.79
N GLY A 518 -23.21 -19.58 -5.09
CA GLY A 518 -23.91 -19.95 -6.32
C GLY A 518 -22.98 -20.01 -7.53
N LYS A 519 -23.25 -20.93 -8.45
CA LYS A 519 -22.38 -21.20 -9.61
C LYS A 519 -22.58 -20.19 -10.73
N HIS A 520 -21.50 -19.87 -11.42
CA HIS A 520 -21.59 -19.26 -12.74
C HIS A 520 -22.23 -20.23 -13.73
N GLN A 521 -23.18 -19.73 -14.53
CA GLN A 521 -23.97 -20.56 -15.44
C GLN A 521 -23.37 -20.64 -16.86
N SER A 522 -22.43 -19.76 -17.19
CA SER A 522 -21.74 -19.73 -18.48
C SER A 522 -20.45 -18.91 -18.40
N PHE A 523 -19.56 -19.04 -19.39
CA PHE A 523 -18.38 -18.17 -19.47
C PHE A 523 -18.74 -16.68 -19.58
N LEU A 524 -19.86 -16.34 -20.24
CA LEU A 524 -20.32 -14.94 -20.34
C LEU A 524 -20.78 -14.37 -18.99
N ASP A 525 -21.27 -15.24 -18.10
CA ASP A 525 -21.70 -14.89 -16.75
C ASP A 525 -20.47 -14.68 -15.83
N LEU A 526 -19.48 -15.57 -15.91
CA LEU A 526 -18.20 -15.43 -15.20
C LEU A 526 -17.47 -14.13 -15.57
N THR A 527 -17.48 -13.75 -16.85
CA THR A 527 -16.66 -12.65 -17.39
C THR A 527 -17.36 -11.29 -17.37
N GLY A 528 -18.43 -11.11 -16.59
CA GLY A 528 -19.15 -9.84 -16.54
C GLY A 528 -19.82 -9.42 -17.86
N GLY A 529 -20.05 -10.38 -18.75
CA GLY A 529 -20.55 -10.10 -20.10
C GLY A 529 -19.47 -9.79 -21.14
N ASN A 530 -18.17 -9.90 -20.82
CA ASN A 530 -17.09 -9.79 -21.79
C ASN A 530 -17.08 -11.01 -22.74
N ARG A 531 -17.66 -10.82 -23.92
CA ARG A 531 -17.81 -11.89 -24.92
C ARG A 531 -16.47 -12.40 -25.48
N ASP A 532 -15.48 -11.54 -25.65
CA ASP A 532 -14.20 -11.95 -26.24
C ASP A 532 -13.43 -12.84 -25.25
N LEU A 533 -13.41 -12.47 -23.96
CA LEU A 533 -12.84 -13.30 -22.91
C LEU A 533 -13.62 -14.62 -22.73
N ALA A 534 -14.96 -14.56 -22.76
CA ALA A 534 -15.79 -15.76 -22.69
C ALA A 534 -15.53 -16.75 -23.86
N ASP A 535 -15.38 -16.23 -25.08
CA ASP A 535 -15.07 -17.03 -26.26
C ASP A 535 -13.64 -17.60 -26.19
N ALA A 536 -12.68 -16.86 -25.61
CA ALA A 536 -11.32 -17.34 -25.36
C ALA A 536 -11.28 -18.48 -24.34
N LEU A 537 -11.98 -18.34 -23.21
CA LEU A 537 -12.11 -19.41 -22.21
C LEU A 537 -12.78 -20.66 -22.78
N ALA A 538 -13.82 -20.50 -23.61
CA ALA A 538 -14.49 -21.61 -24.29
C ALA A 538 -13.59 -22.33 -25.32
N GLY A 539 -12.45 -21.73 -25.69
CA GLY A 539 -11.40 -22.39 -26.49
C GLY A 539 -10.53 -23.36 -25.68
N HIS A 540 -10.50 -23.21 -24.35
CA HIS A 540 -9.63 -23.98 -23.45
C HIS A 540 -10.40 -24.92 -22.52
N TYR A 541 -11.62 -24.56 -22.13
CA TYR A 541 -12.48 -25.31 -21.22
C TYR A 541 -13.76 -25.76 -21.93
N ASP A 542 -14.19 -27.00 -21.69
CA ASP A 542 -15.42 -27.55 -22.27
C ASP A 542 -16.67 -26.84 -21.69
N THR A 543 -16.63 -26.54 -20.40
CA THR A 543 -17.72 -25.88 -19.67
C THR A 543 -17.17 -24.90 -18.62
N VAL A 544 -18.01 -23.97 -18.16
CA VAL A 544 -17.65 -23.05 -17.07
C VAL A 544 -17.37 -23.79 -15.75
N ASP A 545 -17.90 -25.01 -15.59
CA ASP A 545 -17.63 -25.86 -14.43
C ASP A 545 -16.19 -26.40 -14.40
N ASP A 546 -15.43 -26.28 -15.49
CA ASP A 546 -14.05 -26.78 -15.58
C ASP A 546 -13.00 -25.70 -15.23
N VAL A 547 -13.40 -24.45 -15.00
CA VAL A 547 -12.46 -23.34 -14.74
C VAL A 547 -11.78 -23.50 -13.39
N ASP A 548 -10.45 -23.46 -13.37
CA ASP A 548 -9.65 -23.57 -12.15
C ASP A 548 -9.88 -22.37 -11.21
N LEU A 549 -9.83 -22.58 -9.89
CA LEU A 549 -10.11 -21.52 -8.91
C LEU A 549 -9.22 -20.28 -9.10
N TRP A 550 -7.92 -20.45 -9.35
CA TRP A 550 -6.97 -19.32 -9.44
C TRP A 550 -7.34 -18.34 -10.56
N ILE A 551 -7.44 -18.82 -11.80
CA ILE A 551 -7.78 -17.96 -12.93
C ILE A 551 -9.25 -17.52 -12.88
N GLY A 552 -10.13 -18.38 -12.38
CA GLY A 552 -11.55 -18.06 -12.25
C GLY A 552 -11.81 -16.89 -11.30
N GLY A 553 -11.16 -16.88 -10.13
CA GLY A 553 -11.32 -15.80 -9.16
C GLY A 553 -10.69 -14.47 -9.58
N LEU A 554 -9.66 -14.49 -10.43
CA LEU A 554 -9.09 -13.29 -11.07
C LEU A 554 -10.02 -12.67 -12.12
N ILE A 555 -10.91 -13.46 -12.73
CA ILE A 555 -11.79 -13.03 -13.83
C ILE A 555 -13.11 -12.45 -13.32
N GLU A 556 -13.55 -12.85 -12.12
CA GLU A 556 -14.82 -12.38 -11.55
C GLU A 556 -14.85 -10.85 -11.44
N GLU A 557 -15.99 -10.23 -11.82
CA GLU A 557 -16.17 -8.79 -11.65
C GLU A 557 -15.98 -8.39 -10.18
N PRO A 558 -15.22 -7.32 -9.89
CA PRO A 558 -15.01 -6.88 -8.52
C PRO A 558 -16.32 -6.54 -7.78
N VAL A 559 -16.37 -6.91 -6.51
CA VAL A 559 -17.45 -6.48 -5.60
C VAL A 559 -17.33 -4.97 -5.35
N GLU A 560 -18.43 -4.28 -5.10
CA GLU A 560 -18.42 -2.84 -4.77
C GLU A 560 -17.42 -2.55 -3.63
N GLY A 561 -16.52 -1.59 -3.88
CA GLY A 561 -15.45 -1.18 -2.97
C GLY A 561 -14.24 -2.11 -2.87
N SER A 562 -14.29 -3.29 -3.50
CA SER A 562 -13.19 -4.26 -3.50
C SER A 562 -12.51 -4.31 -4.86
N GLN A 563 -11.21 -4.64 -4.88
CA GLN A 563 -10.52 -5.04 -6.11
C GLN A 563 -10.82 -6.49 -6.52
N LEU A 564 -11.53 -7.26 -5.68
CA LEU A 564 -11.71 -8.71 -5.83
C LEU A 564 -13.14 -9.06 -6.20
N GLY A 565 -13.29 -10.08 -7.06
CA GLY A 565 -14.56 -10.75 -7.28
C GLY A 565 -15.04 -11.54 -6.06
N GLU A 566 -16.31 -11.91 -6.06
CA GLU A 566 -17.03 -12.48 -4.90
C GLU A 566 -16.33 -13.71 -4.28
N SER A 567 -15.76 -14.62 -5.09
CA SER A 567 -15.09 -15.81 -4.59
C SER A 567 -13.80 -15.47 -3.85
N PHE A 568 -12.93 -14.67 -4.47
CA PHE A 568 -11.66 -14.27 -3.86
C PHE A 568 -11.87 -13.34 -2.66
N GLN A 569 -12.81 -12.39 -2.76
CA GLN A 569 -13.18 -11.55 -1.63
C GLN A 569 -13.63 -12.40 -0.43
N THR A 570 -14.50 -13.40 -0.66
CA THR A 570 -14.96 -14.30 0.41
C THR A 570 -13.80 -15.05 1.07
N ILE A 571 -12.87 -15.60 0.27
CA ILE A 571 -11.73 -16.38 0.78
C ILE A 571 -10.73 -15.49 1.54
N VAL A 572 -10.41 -14.32 0.98
CA VAL A 572 -9.44 -13.38 1.56
C VAL A 572 -9.98 -12.76 2.84
N VAL A 573 -11.23 -12.28 2.84
CA VAL A 573 -11.87 -11.71 4.04
C VAL A 573 -12.01 -12.76 5.13
N ASP A 574 -12.46 -13.98 4.82
CA ASP A 574 -12.49 -15.08 5.80
C ASP A 574 -11.11 -15.31 6.42
N GLN A 575 -10.06 -15.41 5.60
CA GLN A 575 -8.72 -15.68 6.10
C GLN A 575 -8.23 -14.57 7.03
N PHE A 576 -8.23 -13.31 6.59
CA PHE A 576 -7.72 -12.20 7.39
C PHE A 576 -8.55 -11.96 8.66
N VAL A 577 -9.88 -12.12 8.61
CA VAL A 577 -10.72 -12.04 9.81
C VAL A 577 -10.37 -13.16 10.79
N ARG A 578 -10.10 -14.40 10.33
CA ARG A 578 -9.64 -15.46 11.22
C ARG A 578 -8.25 -15.21 11.79
N LEU A 579 -7.36 -14.59 11.02
CA LEU A 579 -6.03 -14.16 11.50
C LEU A 579 -6.15 -13.11 12.60
N ARG A 580 -7.06 -12.16 12.46
CA ARG A 580 -7.32 -11.10 13.44
C ARG A 580 -8.03 -11.61 14.69
N ASP A 581 -9.19 -12.23 14.50
CA ASP A 581 -10.10 -12.59 15.58
C ASP A 581 -9.65 -13.86 16.33
N GLY A 582 -8.86 -14.71 15.66
CA GLY A 582 -8.27 -15.93 16.24
C GLY A 582 -6.89 -15.73 16.88
N ASP A 583 -6.36 -14.50 16.91
CA ASP A 583 -5.03 -14.20 17.46
C ASP A 583 -5.11 -13.55 18.85
N SER A 584 -4.66 -14.26 19.88
CA SER A 584 -4.60 -13.74 21.25
C SER A 584 -3.52 -12.66 21.45
N TYR A 585 -2.66 -12.44 20.45
CA TYR A 585 -1.64 -11.39 20.45
C TYR A 585 -1.96 -10.24 19.49
N TYR A 586 -3.17 -10.21 18.89
CA TYR A 586 -3.61 -9.08 18.06
C TYR A 586 -3.52 -7.75 18.82
N PHE A 587 -2.95 -6.73 18.19
CA PHE A 587 -2.45 -5.53 18.87
C PHE A 587 -3.53 -4.79 19.68
N GLU A 588 -4.75 -4.65 19.14
CA GLU A 588 -5.83 -3.99 19.88
C GLU A 588 -6.20 -4.74 21.17
N LYS A 589 -6.17 -6.07 21.14
CA LYS A 589 -6.37 -6.87 22.35
C LYS A 589 -5.16 -6.74 23.28
N ARG A 590 -3.96 -6.89 22.73
CA ARG A 590 -2.72 -6.97 23.49
C ARG A 590 -2.41 -5.67 24.22
N LEU A 591 -2.80 -4.55 23.64
CA LEU A 591 -2.56 -3.19 24.14
C LEU A 591 -3.81 -2.53 24.74
N ALA A 592 -4.91 -3.27 24.94
CA ALA A 592 -6.18 -2.72 25.43
C ALA A 592 -6.05 -1.98 26.79
N ASP A 593 -5.13 -2.43 27.65
CA ASP A 593 -4.86 -1.80 28.95
C ASP A 593 -3.85 -0.64 28.87
N ASN A 594 -3.37 -0.28 27.67
CA ASN A 594 -2.41 0.79 27.41
C ASN A 594 -2.86 1.67 26.24
N PRO A 595 -3.85 2.56 26.44
CA PRO A 595 -4.48 3.34 25.37
C PRO A 595 -3.51 4.30 24.67
N LEU A 596 -2.54 4.88 25.38
CA LEU A 596 -1.55 5.79 24.77
C LEU A 596 -0.68 5.06 23.75
N LEU A 597 -0.15 3.89 24.11
CA LEU A 597 0.63 3.07 23.18
C LEU A 597 -0.25 2.52 22.04
N LEU A 598 -1.52 2.20 22.30
CA LEU A 598 -2.44 1.77 21.24
C LEU A 598 -2.70 2.91 20.24
N ASP A 599 -2.91 4.14 20.72
CA ASP A 599 -3.11 5.31 19.89
C ASP A 599 -1.85 5.67 19.09
N GLU A 600 -0.67 5.56 19.70
CA GLU A 600 0.63 5.70 19.00
C GLU A 600 0.76 4.70 17.84
N ILE A 601 0.47 3.41 18.09
CA ILE A 601 0.51 2.38 17.05
C ILE A 601 -0.46 2.74 15.92
N LYS A 602 -1.69 3.17 16.24
CA LYS A 602 -2.74 3.50 15.26
C LYS A 602 -2.51 4.80 14.48
N GLN A 603 -1.58 5.64 14.94
CA GLN A 603 -1.21 6.89 14.27
C GLN A 603 0.06 6.73 13.42
N THR A 604 0.79 5.62 13.57
CA THR A 604 2.02 5.37 12.83
C THR A 604 1.70 4.78 11.47
N SER A 605 1.89 5.54 10.39
CA SER A 605 1.67 5.03 9.04
C SER A 605 2.85 4.26 8.47
N PHE A 606 2.63 3.45 7.43
CA PHE A 606 3.75 2.79 6.76
C PHE A 606 4.66 3.79 6.06
N SER A 607 4.12 4.91 5.57
CA SER A 607 4.90 6.03 5.03
C SER A 607 5.89 6.57 6.06
N GLU A 608 5.46 6.74 7.32
CA GLU A 608 6.33 7.18 8.41
C GLU A 608 7.43 6.14 8.73
N ILE A 609 7.07 4.85 8.78
CA ILE A 609 8.03 3.75 8.98
C ILE A 609 9.10 3.76 7.87
N ILE A 610 8.72 3.97 6.61
CA ILE A 610 9.67 4.06 5.50
C ILE A 610 10.60 5.26 5.68
N LYS A 611 10.05 6.46 5.89
CA LYS A 611 10.82 7.71 6.01
C LYS A 611 11.84 7.65 7.15
N ARG A 612 11.46 7.15 8.33
CA ARG A 612 12.39 7.07 9.48
C ARG A 612 13.46 5.97 9.37
N ASN A 613 13.34 5.08 8.37
CA ASN A 613 14.27 3.98 8.13
C ASN A 613 14.99 4.07 6.78
N THR A 614 14.86 5.18 6.05
CA THR A 614 15.51 5.43 4.77
C THR A 614 16.01 6.87 4.71
N ASP A 615 16.73 7.26 3.65
CA ASP A 615 17.03 8.67 3.39
C ASP A 615 15.95 9.32 2.48
N ILE A 616 14.75 8.73 2.40
CA ILE A 616 13.62 9.30 1.65
C ILE A 616 13.03 10.45 2.48
N ALA A 617 13.16 11.68 1.99
CA ALA A 617 12.62 12.86 2.66
C ALA A 617 11.13 13.02 2.39
N TYR A 618 10.69 12.78 1.15
CA TYR A 618 9.32 12.96 0.72
C TYR A 618 8.74 11.65 0.19
N LEU A 619 7.64 11.24 0.80
CA LEU A 619 6.83 10.11 0.40
C LEU A 619 5.38 10.50 0.68
N GLN A 620 4.47 10.06 -0.17
CA GLN A 620 3.04 10.32 0.02
C GLN A 620 2.53 9.77 1.37
N ASP A 621 1.45 10.36 1.87
CA ASP A 621 0.84 10.03 3.16
C ASP A 621 0.37 8.57 3.24
N ASP A 622 -0.37 8.09 2.24
CA ASP A 622 -0.68 6.68 2.01
C ASP A 622 0.39 6.05 1.10
N ALA A 623 1.32 5.33 1.71
CA ALA A 623 2.41 4.67 1.00
C ALA A 623 1.94 3.65 -0.06
N PHE A 624 0.69 3.21 -0.05
CA PHE A 624 0.17 2.20 -0.97
C PHE A 624 -0.61 2.77 -2.17
N ILE A 625 -0.91 4.08 -2.17
CA ILE A 625 -1.53 4.77 -3.29
C ILE A 625 -0.48 5.49 -4.13
N ALA A 626 -0.59 5.38 -5.45
CA ALA A 626 0.33 6.02 -6.39
C ALA A 626 0.05 7.53 -6.45
N HIS A 627 1.10 8.34 -6.26
CA HIS A 627 1.06 9.78 -6.49
C HIS A 627 2.02 10.14 -7.62
N ASP A 628 1.62 11.03 -8.52
CA ASP A 628 2.52 11.60 -9.52
C ASP A 628 3.55 12.51 -8.83
N ARG A 629 4.84 12.17 -8.89
CA ARG A 629 5.90 12.96 -8.27
C ARG A 629 6.32 14.15 -9.14
N ILE A 630 6.23 15.35 -8.59
CA ILE A 630 6.58 16.61 -9.26
C ILE A 630 7.54 17.40 -8.38
N GLY A 631 8.84 17.27 -8.65
CA GLY A 631 9.91 17.95 -7.92
C GLY A 631 10.48 19.17 -8.65
N GLY A 632 10.84 20.20 -7.88
CA GLY A 632 11.61 21.36 -8.31
C GLY A 632 13.14 21.13 -8.28
N ASP A 633 13.89 22.22 -8.19
CA ASP A 633 15.32 22.25 -7.89
C ASP A 633 15.63 23.32 -6.82
N ASP A 634 16.90 23.65 -6.59
CA ASP A 634 17.30 24.61 -5.54
C ASP A 634 17.03 26.11 -5.92
N HIS A 635 16.08 26.40 -6.80
CA HIS A 635 15.69 27.75 -7.23
C HIS A 635 14.18 27.96 -7.19
N ASP A 636 13.74 29.24 -7.20
CA ASP A 636 12.34 29.61 -7.33
C ASP A 636 11.62 28.90 -8.51
N ASP A 637 10.72 27.98 -8.19
CA ASP A 637 10.00 27.15 -9.13
C ASP A 637 8.51 27.49 -9.27
N PHE A 638 7.93 26.99 -10.36
CA PHE A 638 6.48 27.01 -10.59
C PHE A 638 6.04 25.61 -11.01
N LEU A 639 5.53 24.86 -10.03
CA LEU A 639 5.12 23.47 -10.18
C LEU A 639 3.59 23.38 -10.22
N VAL A 640 3.08 22.56 -11.13
CA VAL A 640 1.65 22.36 -11.32
C VAL A 640 1.37 20.88 -11.47
N GLY A 641 0.55 20.37 -10.56
CA GLY A 641 0.01 19.04 -10.53
C GLY A 641 -0.90 18.67 -11.71
N THR A 642 -1.42 17.48 -11.62
CA THR A 642 -2.23 16.82 -12.64
C THR A 642 -3.72 16.99 -12.31
N SER A 643 -4.49 15.92 -12.43
CA SER A 643 -5.87 15.85 -11.93
C SER A 643 -6.09 14.59 -11.12
N SER A 644 -4.99 13.93 -10.75
CA SER A 644 -4.87 12.74 -9.92
C SER A 644 -4.18 13.18 -8.62
N HIS A 645 -4.00 12.26 -7.66
CA HIS A 645 -3.19 12.50 -6.48
C HIS A 645 -1.74 12.79 -6.88
N ASP A 646 -1.21 13.94 -6.47
CA ASP A 646 0.16 14.34 -6.76
C ASP A 646 1.01 14.41 -5.47
N LEU A 647 2.33 14.25 -5.63
CA LEU A 647 3.33 14.59 -4.63
C LEU A 647 4.18 15.73 -5.18
N VAL A 648 3.91 16.95 -4.75
CA VAL A 648 4.53 18.18 -5.26
C VAL A 648 5.57 18.72 -4.27
N ILE A 649 6.82 18.85 -4.70
CA ILE A 649 7.96 19.19 -3.82
C ILE A 649 8.74 20.37 -4.38
N GLY A 650 8.79 21.49 -3.65
CA GLY A 650 9.50 22.72 -4.01
C GLY A 650 11.02 22.63 -3.89
N PHE A 651 11.52 22.05 -2.80
CA PHE A 651 12.94 22.07 -2.37
C PHE A 651 13.41 23.45 -1.87
N GLU A 652 14.56 23.96 -2.30
CA GLU A 652 15.01 25.29 -1.91
C GLU A 652 14.48 26.33 -2.90
N GLY A 653 13.89 27.43 -2.45
CA GLY A 653 13.38 28.43 -3.38
C GLY A 653 12.27 29.27 -2.79
N ASN A 654 11.75 30.24 -3.55
CA ASN A 654 10.47 30.85 -3.23
C ASN A 654 9.47 30.36 -4.28
N ASP A 655 8.90 29.21 -3.99
CA ASP A 655 8.23 28.38 -4.96
C ASP A 655 6.74 28.72 -5.06
N ARG A 656 6.16 28.24 -6.15
CA ARG A 656 4.74 28.36 -6.43
C ARG A 656 4.23 26.99 -6.82
N LEU A 657 3.50 26.37 -5.90
CA LEU A 657 3.07 24.99 -5.97
C LEU A 657 1.55 24.94 -6.13
N MET A 658 1.04 24.13 -7.06
CA MET A 658 -0.39 23.99 -7.32
C MET A 658 -0.78 22.53 -7.55
N GLY A 659 -1.57 21.91 -6.68
CA GLY A 659 -2.00 20.50 -6.79
C GLY A 659 -3.05 20.27 -7.89
N ARG A 660 -4.18 21.01 -7.81
CA ARG A 660 -5.34 21.06 -8.73
C ARG A 660 -6.52 20.20 -8.33
N GLN A 661 -6.55 18.92 -8.72
CA GLN A 661 -7.63 17.99 -8.39
C GLN A 661 -6.96 16.71 -7.93
N GLY A 662 -7.53 16.06 -6.92
CA GLY A 662 -6.87 14.94 -6.27
C GLY A 662 -6.61 15.33 -4.82
N ASP A 663 -6.41 14.33 -3.98
CA ASP A 663 -5.93 14.55 -2.62
C ASP A 663 -4.40 14.64 -2.75
N ASP A 664 -3.87 15.88 -2.73
CA ASP A 664 -2.48 16.18 -3.09
C ASP A 664 -1.60 16.39 -1.87
N ASP A 665 -0.37 15.88 -1.94
CA ASP A 665 0.67 16.11 -0.94
C ASP A 665 1.65 17.18 -1.43
N ILE A 666 1.67 18.33 -0.77
CA ILE A 666 2.43 19.51 -1.23
C ILE A 666 3.43 19.96 -0.17
N TYR A 667 4.70 19.96 -0.53
CA TYR A 667 5.83 20.33 0.32
C TYR A 667 6.57 21.54 -0.26
N GLY A 668 6.50 22.69 0.42
CA GLY A 668 7.27 23.90 0.10
C GLY A 668 8.76 23.70 0.35
N SER A 669 9.08 23.26 1.58
CA SER A 669 10.44 22.99 2.07
C SER A 669 11.19 24.24 2.49
N GLU A 670 12.23 24.70 1.79
CA GLU A 670 13.02 25.86 2.25
C GLU A 670 12.67 27.11 1.45
N GLY A 671 12.16 28.15 2.10
CA GLY A 671 12.08 29.50 1.55
C GLY A 671 10.75 30.20 1.79
N HIS A 672 10.19 30.89 0.80
CA HIS A 672 8.93 31.65 1.00
C HIS A 672 7.92 31.30 -0.08
N ASP A 673 7.19 30.24 0.19
CA ASP A 673 6.42 29.52 -0.80
C ASP A 673 4.98 29.99 -0.87
N ARG A 674 4.39 29.76 -2.03
CA ARG A 674 2.96 29.97 -2.27
C ARG A 674 2.37 28.68 -2.77
N MET A 675 1.49 28.10 -1.97
CA MET A 675 0.95 26.79 -2.23
C MET A 675 -0.57 26.87 -2.38
N TYR A 676 -1.10 26.16 -3.37
CA TYR A 676 -2.52 25.98 -3.60
C TYR A 676 -2.83 24.49 -3.77
N GLY A 677 -3.61 23.91 -2.86
CA GLY A 677 -4.06 22.50 -2.93
C GLY A 677 -4.97 22.29 -4.14
N GLY A 678 -6.28 22.45 -3.96
CA GLY A 678 -7.20 22.58 -5.08
C GLY A 678 -8.58 22.07 -4.78
N LEU A 679 -8.92 20.93 -5.39
CA LEU A 679 -10.09 20.11 -5.07
C LEU A 679 -9.56 18.78 -4.54
N GLY A 680 -10.10 18.31 -3.43
CA GLY A 680 -9.59 17.12 -2.75
C GLY A 680 -9.19 17.49 -1.33
N ASP A 681 -8.92 16.49 -0.52
CA ASP A 681 -8.44 16.64 0.85
C ASP A 681 -6.90 16.71 0.79
N ASP A 682 -6.35 17.93 0.74
CA ASP A 682 -4.92 18.16 0.48
C ASP A 682 -4.08 18.16 1.77
N LEU A 683 -2.86 17.60 1.74
CA LEU A 683 -1.82 17.80 2.77
C LEU A 683 -0.83 18.87 2.32
N MET A 684 -0.58 19.86 3.17
CA MET A 684 0.30 20.99 2.85
C MET A 684 1.29 21.27 3.97
N ASN A 685 2.59 21.11 3.69
CA ASN A 685 3.68 21.51 4.57
C ASN A 685 4.49 22.62 3.90
N GLY A 686 4.48 23.83 4.48
CA GLY A 686 5.27 24.96 3.99
C GLY A 686 6.76 24.77 4.17
N GLY A 687 7.18 24.01 5.19
CA GLY A 687 8.56 23.87 5.61
C GLY A 687 9.08 25.13 6.29
N HIS A 688 10.37 25.41 6.15
CA HIS A 688 11.03 26.56 6.72
C HIS A 688 10.75 27.84 5.93
N GLY A 689 10.19 28.85 6.60
CA GLY A 689 10.29 30.24 6.16
C GLY A 689 9.06 31.09 6.45
N ASN A 690 8.37 31.60 5.43
CA ASN A 690 7.18 32.43 5.66
C ASN A 690 6.21 32.21 4.51
N ASP A 691 5.40 31.19 4.65
CA ASP A 691 4.70 30.60 3.54
C ASP A 691 3.25 31.06 3.49
N VAL A 692 2.64 30.92 2.31
CA VAL A 692 1.24 31.24 2.09
C VAL A 692 0.56 30.02 1.49
N MET A 693 -0.30 29.40 2.28
CA MET A 693 -1.03 28.20 1.92
C MET A 693 -2.53 28.49 1.76
N PHE A 694 -3.14 27.83 0.77
CA PHE A 694 -4.57 27.76 0.56
C PHE A 694 -4.88 26.33 0.11
N GLY A 695 -5.55 25.54 0.95
CA GLY A 695 -5.92 24.16 0.61
C GLY A 695 -6.93 24.17 -0.53
N GLY A 696 -8.19 24.48 -0.24
CA GLY A 696 -9.13 24.84 -1.29
C GLY A 696 -10.51 24.31 -1.01
N PHE A 697 -10.93 23.30 -1.76
CA PHE A 697 -12.15 22.57 -1.50
C PHE A 697 -11.82 21.16 -1.06
N GLY A 698 -12.11 20.86 0.20
CA GLY A 698 -11.89 19.56 0.81
C GLY A 698 -11.78 19.73 2.30
N SER A 699 -11.23 18.71 2.96
CA SER A 699 -10.81 18.69 4.34
C SER A 699 -9.28 18.70 4.36
N ASP A 700 -8.71 19.89 4.22
CA ASP A 700 -7.26 20.06 4.01
C ASP A 700 -6.49 19.99 5.34
N THR A 701 -5.28 19.42 5.34
CA THR A 701 -4.38 19.37 6.50
C THR A 701 -3.16 20.25 6.27
N PHE A 702 -2.91 21.22 7.15
CA PHE A 702 -1.72 22.07 7.09
C PHE A 702 -0.74 21.69 8.21
N VAL A 703 0.45 21.24 7.83
CA VAL A 703 1.47 20.72 8.73
C VAL A 703 2.49 21.82 9.05
N PHE A 704 2.81 21.98 10.34
CA PHE A 704 3.82 22.92 10.83
C PHE A 704 4.83 22.21 11.71
N GLU A 705 6.09 22.27 11.29
CA GLU A 705 7.25 21.76 12.01
C GLU A 705 8.06 22.90 12.64
N GLN A 706 8.89 22.59 13.63
CA GLN A 706 9.74 23.55 14.31
C GLN A 706 10.62 24.31 13.32
N GLY A 707 10.60 25.64 13.42
CA GLY A 707 11.30 26.51 12.47
C GLY A 707 10.50 26.83 11.21
N SER A 708 9.20 26.50 11.16
CA SER A 708 8.31 26.92 10.06
C SER A 708 8.26 28.43 9.82
N GLY A 709 8.53 29.23 10.85
CA GLY A 709 8.60 30.69 10.73
C GLY A 709 7.23 31.35 10.80
N HIS A 710 6.90 32.29 9.90
CA HIS A 710 5.63 33.04 10.00
C HIS A 710 4.69 32.83 8.81
N ASP A 711 3.82 31.85 8.95
CA ASP A 711 3.02 31.37 7.85
C ASP A 711 1.60 31.93 7.85
N LYS A 712 0.95 31.79 6.70
CA LYS A 712 -0.42 32.22 6.48
C LYS A 712 -1.23 31.13 5.84
N VAL A 713 -2.28 30.72 6.51
CA VAL A 713 -3.32 29.89 5.91
C VAL A 713 -4.50 30.77 5.55
N ILE A 714 -4.82 30.79 4.27
CA ILE A 714 -5.99 31.48 3.71
C ILE A 714 -7.09 30.44 3.54
N GLY A 715 -8.34 30.83 3.75
CA GLY A 715 -9.48 29.98 3.40
C GLY A 715 -9.81 28.86 4.38
N PHE A 716 -9.02 28.67 5.44
CA PHE A 716 -9.21 27.63 6.46
C PHE A 716 -10.67 27.48 6.89
N GLY A 717 -11.22 26.32 6.54
CA GLY A 717 -12.59 25.90 6.67
C GLY A 717 -12.90 25.36 8.06
N ARG A 718 -13.91 24.48 8.11
CA ARG A 718 -14.33 23.83 9.37
C ARG A 718 -13.89 22.37 9.45
N HIS A 719 -13.56 21.77 8.31
CA HIS A 719 -13.10 20.38 8.22
C HIS A 719 -11.58 20.31 8.09
N ASP A 720 -10.96 21.44 7.77
CA ASP A 720 -9.52 21.60 7.70
C ASP A 720 -8.88 21.43 9.08
N LYS A 721 -7.64 20.93 9.07
CA LYS A 721 -6.84 20.63 10.26
C LYS A 721 -5.51 21.37 10.22
N LEU A 722 -5.03 21.74 11.42
CA LEU A 722 -3.65 22.15 11.65
C LEU A 722 -2.93 21.01 12.37
N ASP A 723 -1.90 20.47 11.76
CA ASP A 723 -0.98 19.57 12.46
C ASP A 723 0.11 20.39 13.14
N LEU A 724 0.04 20.37 14.48
CA LEU A 724 0.95 21.05 15.39
C LEU A 724 1.63 20.04 16.34
N SER A 725 1.66 18.76 15.97
CA SER A 725 2.25 17.69 16.78
C SER A 725 3.72 17.95 17.12
N ASP A 726 4.48 18.62 16.24
CA ASP A 726 5.89 18.97 16.51
C ASP A 726 6.07 20.14 17.52
N TYR A 727 4.99 20.81 17.94
CA TYR A 727 5.06 21.96 18.86
C TYR A 727 4.69 21.62 20.31
N GLY A 728 4.42 20.35 20.63
CA GLY A 728 4.18 19.90 22.01
C GLY A 728 2.91 20.46 22.65
N PHE A 729 1.94 20.90 21.84
CA PHE A 729 0.62 21.28 22.34
C PHE A 729 -0.16 20.02 22.69
N SER A 730 -0.62 19.92 23.93
CA SER A 730 -1.36 18.74 24.43
C SER A 730 -2.88 18.91 24.39
N SER A 731 -3.37 20.12 24.14
CA SER A 731 -4.80 20.39 24.03
C SER A 731 -5.13 21.65 23.25
N VAL A 732 -6.36 21.70 22.70
CA VAL A 732 -6.89 22.88 22.02
C VAL A 732 -6.95 24.12 22.93
N ASP A 733 -7.11 23.92 24.24
CA ASP A 733 -7.12 25.03 25.19
C ASP A 733 -5.72 25.68 25.33
N GLU A 734 -4.65 24.90 25.21
CA GLU A 734 -3.28 25.42 25.15
C GLU A 734 -3.07 26.23 23.86
N VAL A 735 -3.49 25.67 22.71
CA VAL A 735 -3.43 26.38 21.42
C VAL A 735 -4.22 27.68 21.47
N LYS A 736 -5.43 27.67 22.05
CA LYS A 736 -6.26 28.88 22.23
C LYS A 736 -5.62 29.90 23.16
N THR A 737 -4.88 29.45 24.16
CA THR A 737 -4.13 30.33 25.07
C THR A 737 -2.94 30.98 24.37
N ALA A 738 -2.27 30.24 23.48
CA ALA A 738 -1.21 30.75 22.61
C ALA A 738 -1.72 31.63 21.45
N SER A 739 -3.04 31.73 21.27
CA SER A 739 -3.65 32.45 20.16
C SER A 739 -4.02 33.91 20.46
N THR A 740 -3.83 34.79 19.48
CA THR A 740 -4.36 36.16 19.48
C THR A 740 -5.31 36.40 18.31
N HIS A 741 -6.47 37.01 18.58
CA HIS A 741 -7.43 37.37 17.52
C HIS A 741 -7.39 38.88 17.23
N LYS A 742 -7.21 39.25 15.95
CA LYS A 742 -7.27 40.64 15.47
C LYS A 742 -8.29 40.74 14.33
N ARG A 743 -8.62 41.97 13.91
CA ARG A 743 -9.68 42.24 12.91
C ARG A 743 -9.45 41.57 11.53
N GLY A 744 -8.30 40.95 11.30
CA GLY A 744 -7.92 40.22 10.08
C GLY A 744 -7.87 38.69 10.19
N GLY A 745 -7.93 38.10 11.39
CA GLY A 745 -7.76 36.65 11.56
C GLY A 745 -7.34 36.24 12.98
N THR A 746 -7.04 34.96 13.15
CA THR A 746 -6.44 34.38 14.36
C THR A 746 -4.97 34.11 14.08
N THR A 747 -4.09 34.51 14.99
CA THR A 747 -2.66 34.17 14.96
C THR A 747 -2.37 33.24 16.13
N ILE A 748 -1.76 32.09 15.87
CA ILE A 748 -1.32 31.14 16.88
C ILE A 748 0.20 31.28 16.98
N GLU A 749 0.73 31.60 18.16
CA GLU A 749 2.17 31.57 18.39
C GLU A 749 2.55 30.12 18.70
N LEU A 750 3.40 29.50 17.87
CA LEU A 750 3.73 28.08 17.93
C LEU A 750 4.95 27.81 18.82
N SER A 751 5.95 28.69 18.81
CA SER A 751 7.15 28.55 19.64
C SER A 751 7.57 29.86 20.30
N GLU A 752 8.32 29.75 21.41
CA GLU A 752 8.97 30.93 22.03
C GLU A 752 10.01 31.59 21.12
N ASN A 753 10.51 30.85 20.13
CA ASN A 753 11.53 31.29 19.17
C ASN A 753 10.95 32.14 18.04
N GLY A 754 9.62 32.18 17.90
CA GLY A 754 8.92 33.14 17.04
C GLY A 754 8.06 32.53 15.95
N ASP A 755 8.01 31.20 15.83
CA ASP A 755 7.15 30.54 14.85
C ASP A 755 5.68 30.85 15.12
N LYS A 756 4.91 31.12 14.07
CA LYS A 756 3.49 31.41 14.18
C LYS A 756 2.76 31.14 12.87
N VAL A 757 1.49 30.78 13.01
CA VAL A 757 0.57 30.69 11.87
C VAL A 757 -0.55 31.72 12.00
N GLU A 758 -0.82 32.47 10.92
CA GLU A 758 -1.98 33.36 10.79
C GLU A 758 -3.08 32.70 9.95
N LEU A 759 -4.19 32.36 10.60
CA LEU A 759 -5.43 31.92 9.95
C LEU A 759 -6.25 33.13 9.51
N VAL A 760 -6.14 33.46 8.22
CA VAL A 760 -6.70 34.69 7.64
C VAL A 760 -8.23 34.61 7.61
N GLY A 761 -8.89 35.56 8.27
CA GLY A 761 -10.35 35.65 8.33
C GLY A 761 -11.04 34.66 9.27
N VAL A 762 -10.27 33.77 9.92
CA VAL A 762 -10.77 32.82 10.91
C VAL A 762 -10.92 33.51 12.27
N LYS A 763 -11.94 33.09 13.01
CA LYS A 763 -12.23 33.60 14.35
C LYS A 763 -11.89 32.51 15.35
N LEU A 764 -11.17 32.86 16.42
CA LEU A 764 -10.69 31.91 17.42
C LEU A 764 -11.79 30.99 17.99
N TRP A 765 -13.00 31.50 18.19
CA TRP A 765 -14.14 30.71 18.70
C TRP A 765 -14.77 29.75 17.68
N ARG A 766 -14.24 29.69 16.45
CA ARG A 766 -14.63 28.70 15.44
C ARG A 766 -13.69 27.49 15.40
N LEU A 767 -12.59 27.54 16.15
CA LEU A 767 -11.64 26.45 16.25
C LEU A 767 -12.05 25.54 17.41
N ASP A 768 -12.17 24.25 17.14
CA ASP A 768 -12.44 23.19 18.11
C ASP A 768 -11.50 21.99 17.88
N GLU A 769 -11.74 20.88 18.57
CA GLU A 769 -10.90 19.67 18.54
C GLU A 769 -10.78 19.06 17.15
N ASP A 770 -11.80 19.22 16.30
CA ASP A 770 -11.79 18.67 14.94
C ASP A 770 -10.81 19.42 14.02
N ASN A 771 -10.27 20.57 14.45
CA ASN A 771 -9.36 21.40 13.66
C ASN A 771 -7.88 21.22 13.98
N PHE A 772 -7.50 20.32 14.89
CA PHE A 772 -6.11 20.17 15.29
C PHE A 772 -5.68 18.70 15.36
N ILE A 773 -4.48 18.43 14.84
CA ILE A 773 -3.68 17.26 15.16
C ILE A 773 -2.61 17.78 16.13
N LEU A 774 -2.56 17.20 17.32
CA LEU A 774 -1.79 17.71 18.46
C LEU A 774 -0.91 16.58 19.01
N ASP A 775 0.15 16.98 19.70
CA ASP A 775 1.02 16.05 20.39
C ASP A 775 0.26 15.40 21.56
N GLN A 776 0.14 14.07 21.54
CA GLN A 776 -0.38 13.33 22.70
C GLN A 776 0.73 12.94 23.67
N ASP A 777 2.00 13.11 23.29
CA ASP A 777 3.18 12.79 24.08
C ASP A 777 3.76 14.06 24.72
N SER A 778 3.22 14.45 25.88
CA SER A 778 3.75 15.57 26.66
C SER A 778 5.20 15.40 27.19
N ASP A 779 5.97 14.43 26.70
CA ASP A 779 7.36 14.17 27.11
C ASP A 779 8.35 14.19 25.93
N GLY A 780 8.21 15.19 25.06
CA GLY A 780 9.32 15.85 24.36
C GLY A 780 10.16 14.99 23.43
N LEU A 781 9.71 14.84 22.18
CA LEU A 781 10.44 14.12 21.13
C LEU A 781 10.31 14.83 19.78
N TYR A 782 11.07 15.89 19.58
CA TYR A 782 11.64 16.28 18.28
C TYR A 782 12.88 17.15 18.53
N VAL A 783 14.07 16.56 18.36
CA VAL A 783 15.36 17.27 18.19
C VAL A 783 16.26 16.48 17.26
#